data_AF-A0A401KJD4-F1
#
_entry.id   AF-A0A401KJD4-F1
#
_cell.length_a   1.000
_cell.length_b   1.000
_cell.length_c   1.000
_cell.angle_alpha   90.00
_cell.angle_beta   90.00
_cell.angle_gamma   90.00
#
_symmetry.space_group_name_H-M   'P 1'
#
loop_
_entity.id
_entity.type
_entity.pdbx_description
1 polymer ?
#
loop_
_entity_poly.entity_id
_entity_poly.type
_entity_poly.pdbx_seq_one_letter_code
_entity_poly.pdbx_strand_id
1 'polypeptide(L)'
;MTPDRLFPRHLRSPGDDGYRTPTIEDTQNDLAENSGGDSYFHPRGSIISQAHTSALDAIHSSSYRKSEGDGDEGVDGMAYPQSEAETRPSGLGWKKRIRHITWAFFTLTMATGGIANVLYFVPYRFRGLETIGIIFFLANLFLYLLIWCLLITRFYLYPYTFKASFLHPTESLFVPASLVSFGTILINISQYGPDHTGPWLTYAVGILFWIDAALAVISSAAIYLILWSTQTFTIAQMTPIWIFPAYPMLIIGPHAGILSSKLEPARSLRIIIGGTTIQGVGFLVSLMVYSAFIYRLMSQKLPRENVRPGMFVSVGPSAFTVSGIVNMAAHAKRSFPEDFMGNGALAADIVKVVANFSCLWLWGLAIFFFFIASFAHWSAIGPGRMVFSMAWFSFVFPNTALITATFAIGKAFSCKAISIIGCAMVFPLILMYIFVFYMMVRAIVHRQILWPQKGEDKDEGGFEVNRIKPESPGEITPVHKLCQASADKILDTFQPNLMIAIGGGGYIPARILRSFLKRPGEPNIPIQAIGLSLYEDLGRGDAEEVPGTKVTRTQWLDLSSLEMANLIGKNILIVDEVDDTRTTLEYAVRELQKDVEIAQKQLGREGEKTNFFVYVVHNKDKPKKGVLPEDMMTSGRYHASVTTADVWICYPWEAKDIDEHDRLAEENPLV
;
A
#
# COMPACT_ATOMS: atom_id res chain seq x y z
N MET A 1 -4.36 -48.46 2.83
CA MET A 1 -4.74 -48.89 1.45
C MET A 1 -6.24 -49.00 1.41
N THR A 2 -6.90 -48.14 0.62
CA THR A 2 -8.32 -48.19 0.27
C THR A 2 -8.45 -48.19 -1.26
N PRO A 3 -9.47 -48.84 -1.84
CA PRO A 3 -9.49 -49.24 -3.24
C PRO A 3 -10.29 -48.26 -4.10
N ASP A 4 -9.70 -47.12 -4.49
CA ASP A 4 -10.31 -46.15 -5.44
C ASP A 4 -9.39 -45.80 -6.63
N ARG A 5 -8.40 -46.65 -6.93
CA ARG A 5 -7.41 -46.41 -8.01
C ARG A 5 -7.45 -47.48 -9.11
N LEU A 6 -8.61 -47.74 -9.71
CA LEU A 6 -8.73 -48.71 -10.81
C LEU A 6 -9.16 -48.14 -12.17
N PHE A 7 -9.29 -46.81 -12.33
CA PHE A 7 -9.55 -46.21 -13.64
C PHE A 7 -8.45 -45.24 -14.10
N PRO A 8 -7.90 -45.42 -15.32
CA PRO A 8 -7.01 -44.46 -15.97
C PRO A 8 -7.68 -43.09 -16.12
N ARG A 9 -6.90 -42.02 -15.89
CA ARG A 9 -7.41 -40.63 -15.80
C ARG A 9 -8.06 -40.11 -17.08
N HIS A 10 -7.74 -40.69 -18.24
CA HIS A 10 -8.27 -40.33 -19.56
C HIS A 10 -9.65 -40.93 -19.87
N LEU A 11 -10.24 -41.72 -18.95
CA LEU A 11 -11.55 -42.37 -19.09
C LEU A 11 -12.60 -41.84 -18.08
N ARG A 12 -12.35 -40.71 -17.42
CA ARG A 12 -13.27 -40.13 -16.42
C ARG A 12 -14.21 -39.09 -17.04
N SER A 13 -15.46 -39.06 -16.59
CA SER A 13 -16.48 -38.10 -17.02
C SER A 13 -16.31 -36.72 -16.35
N PRO A 14 -16.80 -35.63 -16.96
CA PRO A 14 -16.82 -34.31 -16.34
C PRO A 14 -17.57 -34.34 -14.99
N GLY A 15 -16.94 -33.85 -13.91
CA GLY A 15 -17.55 -33.77 -12.56
C GLY A 15 -16.84 -34.57 -11.47
N ASP A 16 -16.01 -35.56 -11.81
CA ASP A 16 -15.31 -36.41 -10.82
C ASP A 16 -14.14 -35.70 -10.11
N ASP A 17 -13.58 -34.64 -10.69
CA ASP A 17 -12.53 -33.81 -10.09
C ASP A 17 -13.09 -32.38 -9.88
N GLY A 18 -13.84 -32.17 -8.80
CA GLY A 18 -14.69 -30.99 -8.52
C GLY A 18 -14.03 -29.60 -8.41
N TYR A 19 -13.30 -29.13 -9.42
CA TYR A 19 -12.69 -27.79 -9.45
C TYR A 19 -12.61 -27.15 -10.85
N ARG A 20 -13.60 -27.40 -11.73
CA ARG A 20 -13.79 -26.60 -12.96
C ARG A 20 -15.04 -25.72 -12.83
N THR A 21 -15.00 -24.50 -13.35
CA THR A 21 -16.21 -23.68 -13.57
C THR A 21 -17.06 -24.35 -14.66
N PRO A 22 -18.33 -24.68 -14.40
CA PRO A 22 -19.20 -25.34 -15.38
C PRO A 22 -19.37 -24.50 -16.65
N THR A 23 -19.32 -25.14 -17.81
CA THR A 23 -19.63 -24.53 -19.12
C THR A 23 -21.11 -24.70 -19.45
N ILE A 24 -21.62 -23.93 -20.44
CA ILE A 24 -23.02 -24.02 -20.94
C ILE A 24 -23.38 -25.45 -21.39
N GLU A 25 -22.38 -26.25 -21.78
CA GLU A 25 -22.60 -27.59 -22.33
C GLU A 25 -22.54 -28.71 -21.30
N ASP A 26 -21.82 -28.52 -20.19
CA ASP A 26 -21.83 -29.48 -19.07
C ASP A 26 -23.29 -29.67 -18.59
N THR A 27 -24.08 -28.60 -18.58
CA THR A 27 -25.52 -28.63 -18.25
C THR A 27 -26.40 -29.20 -19.37
N GLN A 28 -26.03 -29.06 -20.65
CA GLN A 28 -26.78 -29.68 -21.76
C GLN A 28 -26.60 -31.19 -21.81
N ASN A 29 -25.42 -31.69 -21.44
CA ASN A 29 -25.15 -33.12 -21.33
C ASN A 29 -25.86 -33.73 -20.11
N ASP A 30 -25.89 -33.04 -18.97
CA ASP A 30 -26.68 -33.47 -17.79
C ASP A 30 -28.20 -33.54 -18.11
N LEU A 31 -28.73 -32.65 -18.95
CA LEU A 31 -30.11 -32.67 -19.42
C LEU A 31 -30.41 -33.84 -20.40
N ALA A 32 -29.41 -34.24 -21.19
CA ALA A 32 -29.51 -35.36 -22.12
C ALA A 32 -29.38 -36.72 -21.41
N GLU A 33 -28.58 -36.80 -20.33
CA GLU A 33 -28.46 -38.00 -19.50
C GLU A 33 -29.67 -38.19 -18.58
N ASN A 34 -30.30 -37.11 -18.09
CA ASN A 34 -31.50 -37.19 -17.23
C ASN A 34 -32.83 -37.41 -17.97
N SER A 35 -32.83 -37.51 -19.31
CA SER A 35 -34.04 -37.83 -20.09
C SER A 35 -34.28 -39.34 -20.27
N GLY A 36 -33.46 -40.19 -19.65
CA GLY A 36 -33.56 -41.65 -19.73
C GLY A 36 -33.44 -42.39 -18.40
N GLY A 37 -34.54 -42.44 -17.62
CA GLY A 37 -34.88 -43.59 -16.75
C GLY A 37 -34.36 -43.64 -15.31
N ASP A 38 -35.32 -43.62 -14.37
CA ASP A 38 -35.40 -44.24 -13.03
C ASP A 38 -34.29 -44.04 -11.97
N SER A 39 -34.57 -43.07 -11.07
CA SER A 39 -34.51 -43.10 -9.59
C SER A 39 -33.25 -43.62 -8.86
N TYR A 40 -32.66 -42.81 -7.96
CA TYR A 40 -32.64 -43.01 -6.48
C TYR A 40 -31.92 -41.83 -5.78
N PHE A 41 -32.64 -41.17 -4.87
CA PHE A 41 -32.22 -39.98 -4.11
C PHE A 41 -31.42 -40.36 -2.83
N HIS A 42 -30.29 -39.70 -2.55
CA HIS A 42 -29.69 -39.63 -1.20
C HIS A 42 -29.10 -38.22 -0.92
N PRO A 43 -29.41 -37.57 0.22
CA PRO A 43 -29.00 -36.18 0.48
C PRO A 43 -27.59 -36.07 1.09
N ARG A 44 -26.66 -35.37 0.42
CA ARG A 44 -25.32 -35.01 0.92
C ARG A 44 -25.34 -33.73 1.76
N GLY A 45 -25.73 -33.84 3.03
CA GLY A 45 -25.78 -32.70 3.98
C GLY A 45 -24.72 -32.68 5.09
N SER A 46 -23.85 -33.69 5.23
CA SER A 46 -23.04 -33.86 6.45
C SER A 46 -21.51 -33.87 6.29
N ILE A 47 -20.96 -33.71 5.08
CA ILE A 47 -19.51 -33.87 4.84
C ILE A 47 -18.72 -32.57 5.04
N ILE A 48 -19.38 -31.41 5.15
CA ILE A 48 -18.70 -30.10 5.16
C ILE A 48 -18.16 -29.70 6.55
N SER A 49 -18.68 -30.25 7.66
CA SER A 49 -18.25 -29.81 9.00
C SER A 49 -17.00 -30.51 9.56
N GLN A 50 -16.62 -31.69 9.05
CA GLN A 50 -15.45 -32.44 9.54
C GLN A 50 -14.15 -32.10 8.80
N ALA A 51 -14.21 -31.53 7.60
CA ALA A 51 -13.01 -31.12 6.85
C ALA A 51 -12.35 -29.85 7.42
N HIS A 52 -13.11 -29.00 8.11
CA HIS A 52 -12.62 -27.74 8.68
C HIS A 52 -11.77 -27.94 9.96
N THR A 53 -12.00 -29.01 10.72
CA THR A 53 -11.28 -29.27 11.99
C THR A 53 -9.92 -29.93 11.76
N SER A 54 -9.81 -30.83 10.77
CA SER A 54 -8.55 -31.52 10.45
C SER A 54 -7.46 -30.61 9.87
N ALA A 55 -7.86 -29.56 9.12
CA ALA A 55 -6.93 -28.58 8.55
C ALA A 55 -6.32 -27.64 9.61
N LEU A 56 -7.00 -27.43 10.75
CA LEU A 56 -6.52 -26.59 11.85
C LEU A 56 -5.49 -27.32 12.74
N ASP A 57 -5.63 -28.63 12.94
CA ASP A 57 -4.69 -29.43 13.73
C ASP A 57 -3.37 -29.72 12.98
N ALA A 58 -3.40 -29.77 11.64
CA ALA A 58 -2.19 -29.98 10.83
C ALA A 58 -1.21 -28.78 10.82
N ILE A 59 -1.70 -27.56 11.10
CA ILE A 59 -0.88 -26.33 11.10
C ILE A 59 -0.09 -26.16 12.42
N HIS A 60 -0.48 -26.86 13.49
CA HIS A 60 0.15 -26.73 14.81
C HIS A 60 1.37 -27.65 15.05
N SER A 61 1.72 -28.56 14.12
CA SER A 61 2.72 -29.61 14.38
C SER A 61 4.10 -29.45 13.75
N SER A 62 4.39 -28.41 12.95
CA SER A 62 5.73 -28.21 12.37
C SER A 62 6.50 -27.06 13.04
N SER A 63 6.87 -27.27 14.30
CA SER A 63 7.90 -26.49 14.97
C SER A 63 9.01 -27.42 15.46
N TYR A 64 10.23 -27.12 15.00
CA TYR A 64 11.52 -27.64 15.47
C TYR A 64 11.78 -29.15 15.33
N ARG A 65 12.63 -29.51 14.35
CA ARG A 65 13.56 -30.63 14.51
C ARG A 65 14.98 -30.18 14.12
N LYS A 66 15.85 -30.17 15.13
CA LYS A 66 17.29 -30.05 15.05
C LYS A 66 17.82 -31.49 14.95
N SER A 67 18.68 -31.81 13.97
CA SER A 67 19.36 -33.12 13.93
C SER A 67 20.85 -32.95 14.21
N GLU A 68 21.28 -33.53 15.32
CA GLU A 68 22.68 -33.86 15.62
C GLU A 68 23.13 -35.03 14.73
N GLY A 69 24.44 -35.14 14.50
CA GLY A 69 25.05 -36.05 13.54
C GLY A 69 25.60 -37.35 14.12
N ASP A 70 25.91 -38.25 13.18
CA ASP A 70 26.92 -39.32 13.11
C ASP A 70 26.78 -39.82 11.64
N GLY A 71 27.78 -39.97 10.77
CA GLY A 71 29.07 -40.64 10.93
C GLY A 71 28.98 -42.02 10.26
N ASP A 72 29.35 -42.15 8.97
CA ASP A 72 30.23 -43.21 8.39
C ASP A 72 30.32 -43.14 6.84
N GLU A 73 31.38 -43.77 6.31
CA GLU A 73 32.11 -43.55 5.06
C GLU A 73 31.53 -44.14 3.74
N GLY A 74 31.95 -43.54 2.61
CA GLY A 74 32.45 -44.28 1.43
C GLY A 74 31.57 -44.36 0.16
N VAL A 75 32.00 -43.68 -0.91
CA VAL A 75 32.32 -44.20 -2.28
C VAL A 75 32.15 -43.10 -3.36
N ASP A 76 33.17 -43.02 -4.21
CA ASP A 76 33.49 -42.05 -5.27
C ASP A 76 32.48 -41.82 -6.40
N GLY A 77 32.52 -40.60 -6.97
CA GLY A 77 32.66 -40.42 -8.41
C GLY A 77 31.53 -39.73 -9.18
N MET A 78 31.54 -38.40 -9.26
CA MET A 78 31.62 -37.62 -10.52
C MET A 78 31.43 -36.12 -10.23
N ALA A 79 32.45 -35.34 -10.59
CA ALA A 79 32.50 -33.90 -10.42
C ALA A 79 31.53 -33.20 -11.38
N TYR A 80 30.36 -32.82 -10.86
CA TYR A 80 29.61 -31.69 -11.40
C TYR A 80 30.36 -30.39 -11.07
N PRO A 81 30.42 -29.40 -11.97
CA PRO A 81 30.88 -28.08 -11.57
C PRO A 81 29.93 -27.60 -10.49
N GLN A 82 30.47 -27.43 -9.28
CA GLN A 82 29.74 -26.87 -8.15
C GLN A 82 29.03 -25.61 -8.65
N SER A 83 27.70 -25.63 -8.59
CA SER A 83 26.93 -24.40 -8.61
C SER A 83 27.60 -23.47 -7.62
N GLU A 84 27.97 -22.27 -8.09
CA GLU A 84 28.49 -21.24 -7.21
C GLU A 84 27.48 -21.11 -6.08
N ALA A 85 27.87 -21.64 -4.92
CA ALA A 85 27.16 -21.46 -3.68
C ALA A 85 26.78 -20.00 -3.62
N GLU A 86 25.49 -19.72 -3.42
CA GLU A 86 24.95 -18.41 -3.10
C GLU A 86 26.03 -17.66 -2.32
N THR A 87 26.72 -16.73 -2.98
CA THR A 87 27.58 -15.79 -2.26
C THR A 87 26.62 -14.90 -1.51
N ARG A 88 26.12 -15.38 -0.36
CA ARG A 88 25.66 -14.55 0.75
C ARG A 88 26.79 -13.55 0.89
N PRO A 89 26.60 -12.26 0.54
CA PRO A 89 27.72 -11.36 0.48
C PRO A 89 28.37 -11.36 1.86
N SER A 90 29.61 -11.85 1.90
CA SER A 90 30.55 -11.62 2.98
C SER A 90 30.47 -10.14 3.32
N GLY A 91 30.38 -9.84 4.61
CA GLY A 91 29.74 -8.62 5.13
C GLY A 91 29.96 -7.36 4.29
N LEU A 92 28.85 -6.68 3.93
CA LEU A 92 28.92 -5.37 3.28
C LEU A 92 29.73 -4.41 4.16
N GLY A 93 30.88 -3.98 3.62
CA GLY A 93 31.71 -2.95 4.24
C GLY A 93 30.92 -1.65 4.46
N TRP A 94 31.31 -0.88 5.49
CA TRP A 94 30.58 0.30 5.94
C TRP A 94 30.30 1.31 4.81
N LYS A 95 31.24 1.47 3.87
CA LYS A 95 31.08 2.32 2.67
C LYS A 95 29.86 1.92 1.83
N LYS A 96 29.59 0.62 1.65
CA LYS A 96 28.42 0.12 0.91
C LYS A 96 27.13 0.23 1.73
N ARG A 97 27.20 0.17 3.07
CA ARG A 97 26.03 0.40 3.94
C ARG A 97 25.57 1.85 3.95
N ILE A 98 26.48 2.81 3.89
CA ILE A 98 26.17 4.26 3.83
C ILE A 98 25.27 4.59 2.62
N ARG A 99 25.37 3.83 1.53
CA ARG A 99 24.47 3.96 0.36
C ARG A 99 22.99 3.86 0.72
N HIS A 100 22.67 3.13 1.80
CA HIS A 100 21.32 2.81 2.25
C HIS A 100 20.83 3.67 3.43
N ILE A 101 21.54 4.76 3.75
CA ILE A 101 21.09 5.73 4.76
C ILE A 101 20.09 6.69 4.11
N THR A 102 18.83 6.64 4.54
CA THR A 102 17.72 7.40 3.93
C THR A 102 17.32 8.62 4.76
N TRP A 103 16.49 9.49 4.17
CA TRP A 103 15.85 10.60 4.89
C TRP A 103 15.02 10.14 6.10
N ALA A 104 14.56 8.90 6.11
CA ALA A 104 13.77 8.33 7.20
C ALA A 104 14.54 8.27 8.53
N PHE A 105 15.88 8.31 8.52
CA PHE A 105 16.69 8.36 9.75
C PHE A 105 16.40 9.61 10.60
N PHE A 106 15.94 10.71 10.01
CA PHE A 106 15.52 11.88 10.78
C PHE A 106 14.29 11.65 11.66
N THR A 107 13.53 10.55 11.49
CA THR A 107 12.44 10.23 12.43
C THR A 107 12.96 9.91 13.84
N LEU A 108 14.21 9.45 13.96
CA LEU A 108 14.89 9.28 15.24
C LEU A 108 15.08 10.63 15.95
N THR A 109 15.54 11.67 15.24
CA THR A 109 15.77 13.00 15.83
C THR A 109 14.46 13.70 16.14
N MET A 110 13.46 13.56 15.28
CA MET A 110 12.09 13.99 15.59
C MET A 110 11.61 13.41 16.92
N ALA A 111 11.68 12.08 17.08
CA ALA A 111 11.24 11.40 18.29
C ALA A 111 12.06 11.83 19.52
N THR A 112 13.39 11.90 19.41
CA THR A 112 14.29 12.26 20.51
C THR A 112 14.03 13.69 20.99
N GLY A 113 13.89 14.65 20.07
CA GLY A 113 13.51 16.03 20.41
C GLY A 113 12.08 16.17 20.94
N GLY A 114 11.17 15.31 20.45
CA GLY A 114 9.80 15.20 20.97
C GLY A 114 9.76 14.74 22.44
N ILE A 115 10.64 13.82 22.85
CA ILE A 115 10.78 13.44 24.27
C ILE A 115 11.27 14.64 25.09
N ALA A 116 12.31 15.35 24.65
CA ALA A 116 12.76 16.57 25.33
C ALA A 116 11.65 17.62 25.45
N ASN A 117 10.83 17.79 24.40
CA ASN A 117 9.68 18.69 24.39
C ASN A 117 8.62 18.29 25.42
N VAL A 118 8.27 17.01 25.53
CA VAL A 118 7.30 16.53 26.53
C VAL A 118 7.79 16.76 27.95
N LEU A 119 9.05 16.44 28.24
CA LEU A 119 9.65 16.61 29.56
C LEU A 119 9.65 18.07 30.03
N TYR A 120 9.74 19.03 29.11
CA TYR A 120 9.63 20.45 29.43
C TYR A 120 8.26 20.80 30.04
N PHE A 121 7.18 20.26 29.48
CA PHE A 121 5.80 20.59 29.85
C PHE A 121 5.25 19.84 31.06
N VAL A 122 5.96 18.83 31.58
CA VAL A 122 5.50 18.07 32.75
C VAL A 122 5.28 19.03 33.95
N PRO A 123 4.05 19.11 34.49
CA PRO A 123 3.70 20.09 35.52
C PRO A 123 4.28 19.74 36.90
N TYR A 124 4.38 18.45 37.23
CA TYR A 124 4.91 17.98 38.51
C TYR A 124 6.43 17.78 38.41
N ARG A 125 7.18 18.85 38.67
CA ARG A 125 8.64 18.85 38.49
C ARG A 125 9.38 18.28 39.71
N PHE A 126 10.44 17.54 39.43
CA PHE A 126 11.50 17.20 40.40
C PHE A 126 12.84 17.72 39.87
N ARG A 127 13.83 17.89 40.76
CA ARG A 127 15.13 18.52 40.42
C ARG A 127 15.83 17.94 39.18
N GLY A 128 15.74 16.62 38.98
CA GLY A 128 16.41 15.94 37.84
C GLY A 128 15.67 16.02 36.50
N LEU A 129 14.40 16.44 36.47
CA LEU A 129 13.57 16.41 35.26
C LEU A 129 14.13 17.31 34.15
N GLU A 130 14.58 18.51 34.51
CA GLU A 130 15.17 19.47 33.58
C GLU A 130 16.50 18.96 33.02
N THR A 131 17.36 18.40 33.88
CA THR A 131 18.62 17.77 33.46
C THR A 131 18.38 16.64 32.46
N ILE A 132 17.38 15.79 32.69
CA ILE A 132 17.01 14.74 31.74
C ILE A 132 16.55 15.35 30.41
N GLY A 133 15.73 16.40 30.45
CA GLY A 133 15.31 17.14 29.25
C GLY A 133 16.48 17.71 28.45
N ILE A 134 17.45 18.31 29.12
CA ILE A 134 18.69 18.83 28.50
C ILE A 134 19.52 17.70 27.88
N ILE A 135 19.64 16.54 28.54
CA ILE A 135 20.35 15.38 27.99
C ILE A 135 19.70 14.93 26.67
N PHE A 136 18.37 14.80 26.63
CA PHE A 136 17.66 14.45 25.39
C PHE A 136 17.80 15.52 24.31
N PHE A 137 17.78 16.81 24.68
CA PHE A 137 18.01 17.90 23.75
C PHE A 137 19.42 17.85 23.12
N LEU A 138 20.47 17.69 23.93
CA LEU A 138 21.85 17.60 23.43
C LEU A 138 22.07 16.33 22.61
N ALA A 139 21.49 15.20 23.03
CA ALA A 139 21.50 13.95 22.27
C ALA A 139 20.79 14.12 20.92
N ASN A 140 19.66 14.83 20.88
CA ASN A 140 18.95 15.13 19.64
C ASN A 140 19.81 15.95 18.68
N LEU A 141 20.47 17.00 19.17
CA LEU A 141 21.38 17.83 18.37
C LEU A 141 22.55 17.00 17.81
N PHE A 142 23.15 16.16 18.63
CA PHE A 142 24.23 15.25 18.21
C PHE A 142 23.75 14.27 17.12
N LEU A 143 22.62 13.60 17.33
CA LEU A 143 22.05 12.66 16.36
C LEU A 143 21.70 13.34 15.04
N TYR A 144 21.19 14.56 15.08
CA TYR A 144 20.84 15.34 13.89
C TYR A 144 22.07 15.67 13.04
N LEU A 145 23.15 16.13 13.67
CA LEU A 145 24.41 16.38 12.99
C LEU A 145 25.00 15.08 12.43
N LEU A 146 24.96 13.98 13.20
CA LEU A 146 25.43 12.67 12.77
C LEU A 146 24.69 12.18 11.51
N ILE A 147 23.35 12.26 11.49
CA ILE A 147 22.54 11.83 10.35
C ILE A 147 22.83 12.70 9.12
N TRP A 148 22.97 14.01 9.28
CA TRP A 148 23.38 14.89 8.17
C TRP A 148 24.76 14.54 7.63
N CYS A 149 25.76 14.32 8.50
CA CYS A 149 27.08 13.89 8.07
C CYS A 149 27.02 12.58 7.27
N LEU A 150 26.21 11.63 7.71
CA LEU A 150 26.01 10.35 7.02
C LEU A 150 25.30 10.51 5.66
N LEU A 151 24.25 11.33 5.59
CA LEU A 151 23.53 11.61 4.34
C LEU A 151 24.37 12.41 3.34
N ILE A 152 25.10 13.42 3.79
CA ILE A 152 26.06 14.16 2.95
C ILE A 152 27.13 13.20 2.43
N THR A 153 27.62 12.29 3.28
CA THR A 153 28.56 11.25 2.84
C THR A 153 27.94 10.32 1.79
N ARG A 154 26.66 9.92 1.93
CA ARG A 154 25.93 9.15 0.90
C ARG A 154 25.88 9.90 -0.42
N PHE A 155 25.51 11.19 -0.41
CA PHE A 155 25.40 11.99 -1.64
C PHE A 155 26.76 12.32 -2.26
N TYR A 156 27.81 12.46 -1.45
CA TYR A 156 29.17 12.65 -1.96
C TYR A 156 29.71 11.38 -2.63
N LEU A 157 29.51 10.21 -2.00
CA LEU A 157 30.01 8.93 -2.51
C LEU A 157 29.14 8.37 -3.66
N TYR A 158 27.84 8.67 -3.68
CA TYR A 158 26.87 8.20 -4.66
C TYR A 158 25.96 9.34 -5.15
N PRO A 159 26.45 10.30 -5.95
CA PRO A 159 25.71 11.52 -6.31
C PRO A 159 24.34 11.31 -6.95
N TYR A 160 24.15 10.24 -7.72
CA TYR A 160 22.86 9.93 -8.33
C TYR A 160 21.75 9.63 -7.29
N THR A 161 22.12 9.18 -6.08
CA THR A 161 21.17 8.88 -5.00
C THR A 161 20.48 10.12 -4.46
N PHE A 162 21.08 11.31 -4.62
CA PHE A 162 20.44 12.57 -4.24
C PHE A 162 19.13 12.75 -5.01
N LYS A 163 19.19 12.78 -6.35
CA LYS A 163 17.99 12.92 -7.18
C LYS A 163 17.03 11.73 -7.02
N ALA A 164 17.56 10.51 -6.88
CA ALA A 164 16.74 9.32 -6.66
C ALA A 164 15.89 9.44 -5.38
N SER A 165 16.47 9.94 -4.28
CA SER A 165 15.78 10.07 -2.99
C SER A 165 14.55 10.97 -3.02
N PHE A 166 14.54 12.01 -3.87
CA PHE A 166 13.37 12.89 -4.05
C PHE A 166 12.31 12.30 -4.99
N LEU A 167 12.69 11.36 -5.85
CA LEU A 167 11.82 10.74 -6.85
C LEU A 167 11.36 9.34 -6.46
N HIS A 168 11.82 8.81 -5.33
CA HIS A 168 11.46 7.48 -4.87
C HIS A 168 10.14 7.51 -4.09
N PRO A 169 9.14 6.67 -4.41
CA PRO A 169 7.78 6.78 -3.85
C PRO A 169 7.70 6.60 -2.33
N THR A 170 8.66 5.91 -1.71
CA THR A 170 8.69 5.73 -0.24
C THR A 170 9.70 6.65 0.46
N GLU A 171 10.90 6.85 -0.10
CA GLU A 171 11.92 7.69 0.54
C GLU A 171 11.58 9.18 0.45
N SER A 172 11.00 9.64 -0.66
CA SER A 172 10.61 11.06 -0.86
C SER A 172 9.63 11.55 0.21
N LEU A 173 8.74 10.68 0.70
CA LEU A 173 7.78 11.00 1.76
C LEU A 173 8.48 11.34 3.07
N PHE A 174 9.71 10.88 3.30
CA PHE A 174 10.51 11.16 4.51
C PHE A 174 11.47 12.34 4.38
N VAL A 175 11.68 12.91 3.19
CA VAL A 175 12.46 14.16 3.02
C VAL A 175 12.03 15.27 4.03
N PRO A 176 10.73 15.52 4.27
CA PRO A 176 10.27 16.51 5.25
C PRO A 176 10.76 16.24 6.68
N ALA A 177 11.13 15.00 7.03
CA ALA A 177 11.57 14.63 8.39
C ALA A 177 12.79 15.42 8.85
N SER A 178 13.68 15.79 7.93
CA SER A 178 14.84 16.62 8.21
C SER A 178 14.43 18.01 8.72
N LEU A 179 13.42 18.62 8.10
CA LEU A 179 12.89 19.93 8.48
C LEU A 179 12.08 19.86 9.77
N VAL A 180 11.29 18.80 9.94
CA VAL A 180 10.58 18.55 11.20
C VAL A 180 11.56 18.40 12.37
N SER A 181 12.69 17.71 12.15
CA SER A 181 13.76 17.60 13.14
C SER A 181 14.40 18.96 13.44
N PHE A 182 14.66 19.76 12.41
CA PHE A 182 15.20 21.11 12.58
C PHE A 182 14.27 21.99 13.42
N GLY A 183 12.99 22.08 13.07
CA GLY A 183 11.99 22.81 13.86
C GLY A 183 11.85 22.29 15.30
N THR A 184 11.93 20.96 15.49
CA THR A 184 11.91 20.36 16.84
C THR A 184 13.14 20.76 17.67
N ILE A 185 14.32 20.83 17.05
CA ILE A 185 15.53 21.34 17.71
C ILE A 185 15.35 22.82 18.07
N LEU A 186 14.79 23.64 17.18
CA LEU A 186 14.51 25.05 17.50
C LEU A 186 13.51 25.19 18.66
N ILE A 187 12.51 24.31 18.76
CA ILE A 187 11.62 24.23 19.93
C ILE A 187 12.44 23.94 21.19
N ASN A 188 13.30 22.92 21.17
CA ASN A 188 14.10 22.57 22.34
C ASN A 188 15.09 23.67 22.71
N ILE A 189 15.67 24.39 21.74
CA ILE A 189 16.49 25.58 22.00
C ILE A 189 15.63 26.63 22.71
N SER A 190 14.42 26.96 22.23
CA SER A 190 13.53 27.92 22.90
C SER A 190 13.12 27.50 24.32
N GLN A 191 13.07 26.19 24.59
CA GLN A 191 12.69 25.62 25.89
C GLN A 191 13.83 25.64 26.91
N TYR A 192 15.01 25.18 26.53
CA TYR A 192 16.12 24.93 27.46
C TYR A 192 17.26 25.95 27.35
N GLY A 193 17.35 26.69 26.24
CA GLY A 193 18.48 27.57 25.91
C GLY A 193 18.46 28.94 26.58
N PRO A 194 17.41 29.79 26.37
CA PRO A 194 17.41 31.19 26.78
C PRO A 194 17.74 31.45 28.25
N ASP A 195 17.29 30.58 29.15
CA ASP A 195 17.47 30.79 30.60
C ASP A 195 18.91 30.45 31.07
N HIS A 196 19.68 29.74 30.24
CA HIS A 196 21.07 29.31 30.51
C HIS A 196 22.12 30.02 29.65
N THR A 197 21.69 30.92 28.76
CA THR A 197 22.55 31.55 27.74
C THR A 197 22.31 33.06 27.69
N GLY A 198 23.17 33.81 27.00
CA GLY A 198 23.00 35.25 26.85
C GLY A 198 21.80 35.66 25.97
N PRO A 199 21.36 36.94 26.01
CA PRO A 199 20.22 37.46 25.24
C PRO A 199 20.32 37.28 23.72
N TRP A 200 21.54 37.09 23.20
CA TRP A 200 21.80 36.84 21.78
C TRP A 200 21.06 35.59 21.27
N LEU A 201 20.89 34.56 22.10
CA LEU A 201 20.26 33.30 21.69
C LEU A 201 18.78 33.52 21.41
N THR A 202 18.09 34.28 22.27
CA THR A 202 16.69 34.65 22.06
C THR A 202 16.49 35.45 20.77
N TYR A 203 17.43 36.34 20.43
CA TYR A 203 17.41 37.06 19.15
C TYR A 203 17.64 36.13 17.95
N ALA A 204 18.66 35.28 18.03
CA ALA A 204 19.00 34.32 16.98
C ALA A 204 17.85 33.35 16.69
N VAL A 205 17.22 32.79 17.73
CA VAL A 205 16.07 31.89 17.59
C VAL A 205 14.86 32.60 16.98
N GLY A 206 14.66 33.89 17.28
CA GLY A 206 13.64 34.71 16.63
C GLY A 206 13.82 34.83 15.11
N ILE A 207 15.08 34.93 14.64
CA ILE A 207 15.40 34.94 13.20
C ILE A 207 15.23 33.52 12.61
N LEU A 208 15.77 32.51 13.29
CA LEU A 208 15.69 31.11 12.85
C LEU A 208 14.23 30.64 12.73
N PHE A 209 13.32 31.14 13.56
CA PHE A 209 11.88 30.87 13.42
C PHE A 209 11.35 31.25 12.03
N TRP A 210 11.67 32.44 11.52
CA TRP A 210 11.17 32.87 10.21
C TRP A 210 11.83 32.12 9.05
N ILE A 211 13.10 31.73 9.23
CA ILE A 211 13.81 30.86 8.27
C ILE A 211 13.14 29.48 8.23
N ASP A 212 12.86 28.88 9.40
CA ASP A 212 12.18 27.60 9.52
C ASP A 212 10.76 27.66 8.95
N ALA A 213 10.01 28.72 9.26
CA ALA A 213 8.67 28.95 8.72
C ALA A 213 8.66 29.04 7.18
N ALA A 214 9.60 29.79 6.59
CA ALA A 214 9.72 29.91 5.15
C ALA A 214 10.13 28.56 4.52
N LEU A 215 11.10 27.88 5.12
CA LEU A 215 11.57 26.58 4.67
C LEU A 215 10.46 25.53 4.73
N ALA A 216 9.68 25.49 5.80
CA ALA A 216 8.54 24.59 5.99
C ALA A 216 7.48 24.76 4.90
N VAL A 217 7.10 26.00 4.58
CA VAL A 217 6.10 26.29 3.54
C VAL A 217 6.65 25.92 2.15
N ILE A 218 7.85 26.38 1.81
CA ILE A 218 8.48 26.11 0.50
C ILE A 218 8.69 24.61 0.31
N SER A 219 9.22 23.91 1.31
CA SER A 219 9.46 22.48 1.22
C SER A 219 8.17 21.68 1.11
N SER A 220 7.12 22.08 1.85
CA SER A 220 5.85 21.37 1.82
C SER A 220 5.22 21.46 0.44
N ALA A 221 5.18 22.67 -0.12
CA ALA A 221 4.69 22.90 -1.48
C ALA A 221 5.54 22.15 -2.52
N ALA A 222 6.87 22.23 -2.43
CA ALA A 222 7.77 21.58 -3.37
C ALA A 222 7.60 20.05 -3.37
N ILE A 223 7.54 19.42 -2.18
CA ILE A 223 7.42 17.97 -2.07
C ILE A 223 6.05 17.49 -2.56
N TYR A 224 4.95 18.17 -2.21
CA TYR A 224 3.63 17.82 -2.77
C TYR A 224 3.61 17.96 -4.30
N LEU A 225 4.18 19.02 -4.86
CA LEU A 225 4.27 19.20 -6.32
C LEU A 225 5.10 18.09 -6.99
N ILE A 226 6.23 17.71 -6.40
CA ILE A 226 7.06 16.60 -6.90
C ILE A 226 6.27 15.29 -6.86
N LEU A 227 5.61 14.99 -5.74
CA LEU A 227 4.82 13.79 -5.58
C LEU A 227 3.69 13.71 -6.62
N TRP A 228 2.93 14.80 -6.81
CA TRP A 228 1.84 14.84 -7.79
C TRP A 228 2.32 14.82 -9.24
N SER A 229 3.52 15.32 -9.53
CA SER A 229 4.05 15.39 -10.89
C SER A 229 4.85 14.15 -11.32
N THR A 230 5.35 13.36 -10.37
CA THR A 230 6.30 12.26 -10.67
C THR A 230 5.85 10.89 -10.20
N GLN A 231 4.95 10.81 -9.22
CA GLN A 231 4.52 9.54 -8.63
C GLN A 231 3.06 9.25 -8.95
N THR A 232 2.76 7.97 -9.19
CA THR A 232 1.38 7.49 -9.29
C THR A 232 1.03 6.73 -8.02
N PHE A 233 0.20 7.35 -7.19
CA PHE A 233 -0.29 6.69 -5.98
C PHE A 233 -1.72 6.21 -6.15
N THR A 234 -1.92 4.91 -5.99
CA THR A 234 -3.27 4.34 -5.98
C THR A 234 -3.93 4.53 -4.61
N ILE A 235 -5.25 4.70 -4.58
CA ILE A 235 -6.02 4.84 -3.33
C ILE A 235 -5.77 3.66 -2.38
N ALA A 236 -5.55 2.44 -2.91
CA ALA A 236 -5.25 1.26 -2.10
C ALA A 236 -3.96 1.36 -1.28
N GLN A 237 -2.98 2.13 -1.77
CA GLN A 237 -1.67 2.35 -1.14
C GLN A 237 -1.67 3.57 -0.21
N MET A 238 -2.79 4.30 -0.11
CA MET A 238 -2.91 5.46 0.76
C MET A 238 -2.66 5.07 2.22
N THR A 239 -1.71 5.77 2.85
CA THR A 239 -1.39 5.63 4.27
C THR A 239 -1.24 7.01 4.89
N PRO A 240 -1.41 7.15 6.22
CA PRO A 240 -1.32 8.46 6.88
C PRO A 240 0.03 9.16 6.76
N ILE A 241 1.06 8.43 6.32
CA ILE A 241 2.37 9.02 6.06
C ILE A 241 2.36 10.05 4.92
N TRP A 242 1.30 10.11 4.11
CA TRP A 242 1.14 11.17 3.11
C TRP A 242 0.86 12.56 3.72
N ILE A 243 0.60 12.62 5.02
CA ILE A 243 0.54 13.87 5.78
C ILE A 243 1.95 14.42 6.02
N PHE A 244 2.99 13.58 5.97
CA PHE A 244 4.33 13.96 6.38
C PHE A 244 4.94 15.16 5.63
N PRO A 245 4.65 15.40 4.33
CA PRO A 245 5.03 16.65 3.69
C PRO A 245 4.42 17.93 4.28
N ALA A 246 3.28 17.86 4.97
CA ALA A 246 2.69 18.98 5.70
C ALA A 246 3.23 19.15 7.14
N TYR A 247 3.97 18.15 7.67
CA TYR A 247 4.48 18.19 9.06
C TYR A 247 5.41 19.36 9.38
N PRO A 248 6.31 19.82 8.49
CA PRO A 248 7.12 21.01 8.76
C PRO A 248 6.26 22.21 9.18
N MET A 249 5.13 22.45 8.50
CA MET A 249 4.21 23.53 8.85
C MET A 249 3.51 23.31 10.20
N LEU A 250 3.24 22.06 10.57
CA LEU A 250 2.58 21.70 11.83
C LEU A 250 3.47 21.90 13.07
N ILE A 251 4.79 22.04 12.90
CA ILE A 251 5.73 22.30 14.00
C ILE A 251 5.85 23.80 14.31
N ILE A 252 5.57 24.66 13.33
CA ILE A 252 5.68 26.11 13.48
C ILE A 252 4.74 26.64 14.58
N GLY A 253 3.51 26.12 14.70
CA GLY A 253 2.59 26.55 15.75
C GLY A 253 3.10 26.26 17.17
N PRO A 254 3.45 25.02 17.53
CA PRO A 254 4.09 24.70 18.80
C PRO A 254 5.33 25.56 19.10
N HIS A 255 6.19 25.79 18.09
CA HIS A 255 7.37 26.64 18.25
C HIS A 255 7.01 28.09 18.54
N ALA A 256 6.06 28.65 17.80
CA ALA A 256 5.53 30.00 18.03
C ALA A 256 4.91 30.14 19.42
N GLY A 257 4.18 29.12 19.89
CA GLY A 257 3.60 29.06 21.23
C GLY A 257 4.65 29.20 22.32
N ILE A 258 5.77 28.45 22.23
CA ILE A 258 6.88 28.58 23.19
C ILE A 258 7.60 29.92 23.04
N LEU A 259 7.97 30.28 21.82
CA LEU A 259 8.83 31.41 21.52
C LEU A 259 8.16 32.75 21.86
N SER A 260 6.85 32.88 21.65
CA SER A 260 6.08 34.08 22.01
C SER A 260 6.20 34.47 23.49
N SER A 261 6.35 33.49 24.38
CA SER A 261 6.55 33.74 25.81
C SER A 261 7.90 34.39 26.16
N LYS A 262 8.90 34.19 25.31
CA LYS A 262 10.30 34.62 25.53
C LYS A 262 10.65 35.93 24.83
N LEU A 263 9.83 36.39 23.88
CA LEU A 263 10.10 37.59 23.08
C LEU A 263 9.39 38.85 23.61
N GLU A 264 9.92 40.03 23.26
CA GLU A 264 9.26 41.32 23.49
C GLU A 264 7.86 41.37 22.82
N PRO A 265 6.88 42.10 23.40
CA PRO A 265 5.48 42.09 22.93
C PRO A 265 5.30 42.30 21.41
N ALA A 266 6.00 43.28 20.84
CA ALA A 266 5.90 43.60 19.42
C ALA A 266 6.36 42.46 18.50
N ARG A 267 7.44 41.75 18.87
CA ARG A 267 7.90 40.56 18.13
C ARG A 267 7.01 39.36 18.41
N SER A 268 6.56 39.19 19.65
CA SER A 268 5.63 38.14 20.06
C SER A 268 4.36 38.15 19.21
N LEU A 269 3.75 39.32 18.99
CA LEU A 269 2.55 39.45 18.14
C LEU A 269 2.79 38.90 16.73
N ARG A 270 3.91 39.25 16.10
CA ARG A 270 4.25 38.80 14.73
C ARG A 270 4.42 37.28 14.67
N ILE A 271 5.05 36.70 15.69
CA ILE A 271 5.22 35.25 15.83
C ILE A 271 3.87 34.55 16.04
N ILE A 272 2.98 35.11 16.87
CA ILE A 272 1.63 34.57 17.08
C ILE A 272 0.83 34.59 15.78
N ILE A 273 0.85 35.69 15.03
CA ILE A 273 0.13 35.80 13.75
C ILE A 273 0.69 34.79 12.74
N GLY A 274 2.01 34.83 12.49
CA GLY A 274 2.65 33.93 11.52
C GLY A 274 2.50 32.45 11.90
N GLY A 275 2.69 32.12 13.19
CA GLY A 275 2.52 30.78 13.72
C GLY A 275 1.09 30.27 13.58
N THR A 276 0.10 31.10 13.88
CA THR A 276 -1.32 30.74 13.72
C THR A 276 -1.68 30.49 12.25
N THR A 277 -1.20 31.34 11.34
CA THR A 277 -1.45 31.19 9.90
C THR A 277 -0.85 29.90 9.35
N ILE A 278 0.43 29.63 9.60
CA ILE A 278 1.12 28.46 9.06
C ILE A 278 0.59 27.16 9.70
N GLN A 279 0.30 27.18 11.02
CA GLN A 279 -0.33 26.05 11.69
C GLN A 279 -1.70 25.71 11.06
N GLY A 280 -2.50 26.74 10.77
CA GLY A 280 -3.80 26.58 10.11
C GLY A 280 -3.67 25.90 8.75
N VAL A 281 -2.72 26.34 7.91
CA VAL A 281 -2.45 25.71 6.62
C VAL A 281 -2.05 24.24 6.77
N GLY A 282 -1.09 23.94 7.67
CA GLY A 282 -0.65 22.57 7.93
C GLY A 282 -1.80 21.65 8.39
N PHE A 283 -2.66 22.16 9.27
CA PHE A 283 -3.80 21.39 9.76
C PHE A 283 -4.88 21.18 8.69
N LEU A 284 -5.22 22.20 7.90
CA LEU A 284 -6.21 22.08 6.82
C LEU A 284 -5.78 21.10 5.74
N VAL A 285 -4.51 21.11 5.33
CA VAL A 285 -3.96 20.12 4.39
C VAL A 285 -4.07 18.70 4.99
N SER A 286 -3.75 18.56 6.29
CA SER A 286 -3.86 17.27 6.98
C SER A 286 -5.30 16.75 7.04
N LEU A 287 -6.30 17.63 7.21
CA LEU A 287 -7.72 17.27 7.20
C LEU A 287 -8.16 16.68 5.84
N MET A 288 -7.68 17.24 4.73
CA MET A 288 -7.96 16.71 3.39
C MET A 288 -7.39 15.29 3.24
N VAL A 289 -6.18 15.06 3.75
CA VAL A 289 -5.52 13.75 3.74
C VAL A 289 -6.22 12.75 4.68
N TYR A 290 -6.74 13.19 5.82
CA TYR A 290 -7.54 12.33 6.71
C TYR A 290 -8.79 11.80 6.02
N SER A 291 -9.49 12.64 5.25
CA SER A 291 -10.68 12.22 4.49
C SER A 291 -10.34 11.05 3.56
N ALA A 292 -9.27 11.19 2.78
CA ALA A 292 -8.79 10.13 1.88
C ALA A 292 -8.34 8.87 2.63
N PHE A 293 -7.69 9.02 3.80
CA PHE A 293 -7.27 7.90 4.61
C PHE A 293 -8.45 7.11 5.20
N ILE A 294 -9.45 7.79 5.75
CA ILE A 294 -10.66 7.15 6.26
C ILE A 294 -11.41 6.45 5.12
N TYR A 295 -11.56 7.08 3.96
CA TYR A 295 -12.13 6.46 2.76
C TYR A 295 -11.38 5.16 2.40
N ARG A 296 -10.04 5.18 2.41
CA ARG A 296 -9.23 3.98 2.16
C ARG A 296 -9.46 2.89 3.20
N LEU A 297 -9.59 3.22 4.49
CA LEU A 297 -9.88 2.22 5.53
C LEU A 297 -11.25 1.56 5.31
N MET A 298 -12.25 2.34 4.86
CA MET A 298 -13.58 1.83 4.54
C MET A 298 -13.57 0.90 3.33
N SER A 299 -12.74 1.18 2.31
CA SER A 299 -12.70 0.39 1.07
C SER A 299 -11.70 -0.78 1.08
N GLN A 300 -10.60 -0.69 1.84
CA GLN A 300 -9.42 -1.58 1.69
C GLN A 300 -8.92 -2.16 3.03
N LYS A 301 -9.78 -2.22 4.07
CA LYS A 301 -9.49 -2.73 5.42
C LYS A 301 -8.28 -2.03 6.07
N LEU A 302 -7.69 -2.60 7.12
CA LEU A 302 -6.46 -2.08 7.73
C LEU A 302 -5.24 -2.26 6.80
N PRO A 303 -4.22 -1.37 6.88
CA PRO A 303 -2.99 -1.55 6.13
C PRO A 303 -2.25 -2.85 6.51
N ARG A 304 -1.33 -3.29 5.65
CA ARG A 304 -0.42 -4.41 5.94
C ARG A 304 0.35 -4.14 7.23
N GLU A 305 0.60 -5.18 8.03
CA GLU A 305 1.16 -5.08 9.38
C GLU A 305 2.44 -4.22 9.44
N ASN A 306 3.36 -4.43 8.50
CA ASN A 306 4.64 -3.70 8.44
C ASN A 306 4.52 -2.19 8.20
N VAL A 307 3.39 -1.69 7.69
CA VAL A 307 3.16 -0.25 7.45
C VAL A 307 2.20 0.38 8.47
N ARG A 308 1.60 -0.43 9.37
CA ARG A 308 0.71 0.06 10.42
C ARG A 308 1.36 1.03 11.41
N PRO A 309 2.68 0.98 11.73
CA PRO A 309 3.28 1.99 12.59
C PRO A 309 3.03 3.42 12.10
N GLY A 310 3.00 3.61 10.77
CA GLY A 310 2.68 4.90 10.15
C GLY A 310 1.27 5.41 10.44
N MET A 311 0.34 4.60 10.96
CA MET A 311 -0.99 5.06 11.37
C MET A 311 -0.95 6.09 12.51
N PHE A 312 0.06 6.04 13.37
CA PHE A 312 0.23 7.04 14.43
C PHE A 312 0.55 8.44 13.89
N VAL A 313 1.00 8.57 12.64
CA VAL A 313 1.16 9.87 11.97
C VAL A 313 -0.18 10.63 11.93
N SER A 314 -1.33 9.96 12.03
CA SER A 314 -2.62 10.65 12.13
C SER A 314 -2.84 11.38 13.45
N VAL A 315 -2.11 11.06 14.53
CA VAL A 315 -2.27 11.71 15.84
C VAL A 315 -1.66 13.13 15.84
N GLY A 316 -0.57 13.31 15.07
CA GLY A 316 0.26 14.50 15.13
C GLY A 316 -0.47 15.80 14.76
N PRO A 317 -1.13 15.92 13.58
CA PRO A 317 -1.64 17.21 13.10
C PRO A 317 -2.61 17.91 14.06
N SER A 318 -3.60 17.21 14.58
CA SER A 318 -4.53 17.79 15.56
C SER A 318 -3.84 18.11 16.88
N ALA A 319 -2.97 17.22 17.38
CA ALA A 319 -2.27 17.43 18.65
C ALA A 319 -1.27 18.59 18.61
N PHE A 320 -0.46 18.72 17.55
CA PHE A 320 0.44 19.86 17.37
C PHE A 320 -0.34 21.16 17.24
N THR A 321 -1.49 21.14 16.55
CA THR A 321 -2.37 22.32 16.44
C THR A 321 -2.89 22.75 17.81
N VAL A 322 -3.35 21.81 18.64
CA VAL A 322 -3.78 22.11 20.02
C VAL A 322 -2.63 22.72 20.82
N SER A 323 -1.45 22.10 20.79
CA SER A 323 -0.27 22.58 21.53
C SER A 323 0.15 23.98 21.08
N GLY A 324 0.17 24.27 19.78
CA GLY A 324 0.51 25.58 19.25
C GLY A 324 -0.52 26.67 19.56
N ILE A 325 -1.78 26.44 19.19
CA ILE A 325 -2.86 27.44 19.29
C ILE A 325 -3.15 27.79 20.74
N VAL A 326 -3.24 26.81 21.65
CA VAL A 326 -3.48 27.08 23.08
C VAL A 326 -2.34 27.87 23.71
N ASN A 327 -1.08 27.52 23.41
CA ASN A 327 0.07 28.23 23.97
C ASN A 327 0.18 29.66 23.43
N MET A 328 0.00 29.88 22.12
CA MET A 328 -0.02 31.24 21.55
C MET A 328 -1.16 32.08 22.15
N ALA A 329 -2.36 31.51 22.27
CA ALA A 329 -3.51 32.20 22.85
C ALA A 329 -3.31 32.56 24.33
N ALA A 330 -2.58 31.73 25.09
CA ALA A 330 -2.21 32.04 26.47
C ALA A 330 -1.33 33.30 26.60
N HIS A 331 -0.60 33.66 25.54
CA HIS A 331 0.30 34.83 25.49
C HIS A 331 -0.30 36.04 24.76
N ALA A 332 -1.54 35.93 24.24
CA ALA A 332 -2.21 37.00 23.51
C ALA A 332 -2.30 38.31 24.32
N LYS A 333 -2.72 38.24 25.58
CA LYS A 333 -2.96 39.43 26.43
C LYS A 333 -1.71 40.28 26.68
N ARG A 334 -0.53 39.66 26.73
CA ARG A 334 0.76 40.35 26.84
C ARG A 334 1.22 40.92 25.49
N SER A 335 0.79 40.31 24.39
CA SER A 335 1.37 40.55 23.06
C SER A 335 0.55 41.53 22.23
N PHE A 336 -0.75 41.67 22.51
CA PHE A 336 -1.65 42.52 21.74
C PHE A 336 -1.52 43.98 22.22
N PRO A 337 -1.21 44.93 21.32
CA PRO A 337 -1.28 46.37 21.60
C PRO A 337 -2.66 46.80 22.09
N GLU A 338 -2.75 47.91 22.84
CA GLU A 338 -4.02 48.38 23.43
C GLU A 338 -5.12 48.63 22.38
N ASP A 339 -4.74 49.10 21.20
CA ASP A 339 -5.62 49.40 20.07
C ASP A 339 -5.80 48.22 19.09
N PHE A 340 -5.21 47.05 19.38
CA PHE A 340 -5.30 45.90 18.50
C PHE A 340 -6.76 45.43 18.34
N MET A 341 -7.25 45.45 17.10
CA MET A 341 -8.67 45.21 16.78
C MET A 341 -9.63 46.14 17.56
N GLY A 342 -9.21 47.37 17.83
CA GLY A 342 -9.98 48.39 18.56
C GLY A 342 -9.89 48.27 20.09
N ASN A 343 -9.71 47.06 20.63
CA ASN A 343 -9.46 46.83 22.06
C ASN A 343 -8.66 45.54 22.24
N GLY A 344 -7.35 45.67 22.40
CA GLY A 344 -6.43 44.54 22.43
C GLY A 344 -6.62 43.61 23.64
N ALA A 345 -6.96 44.18 24.80
CA ALA A 345 -7.22 43.38 26.00
C ALA A 345 -8.46 42.49 25.82
N LEU A 346 -9.55 43.07 25.29
CA LEU A 346 -10.77 42.32 24.98
C LEU A 346 -10.53 41.31 23.86
N ALA A 347 -9.85 41.70 22.78
CA ALA A 347 -9.51 40.80 21.69
C ALA A 347 -8.69 39.59 22.17
N ALA A 348 -7.71 39.81 23.05
CA ALA A 348 -6.91 38.73 23.63
C ALA A 348 -7.74 37.77 24.49
N ASP A 349 -8.64 38.29 25.33
CA ASP A 349 -9.51 37.47 26.17
C ASP A 349 -10.50 36.65 25.30
N ILE A 350 -11.06 37.25 24.24
CA ILE A 350 -11.92 36.56 23.26
C ILE A 350 -11.13 35.46 22.53
N VAL A 351 -9.97 35.78 21.96
CA VAL A 351 -9.12 34.82 21.23
C VAL A 351 -8.77 33.64 22.13
N LYS A 352 -8.42 33.90 23.39
CA LYS A 352 -8.12 32.83 24.36
C LYS A 352 -9.30 31.90 24.62
N VAL A 353 -10.50 32.43 24.81
CA VAL A 353 -11.70 31.61 25.03
C VAL A 353 -12.03 30.78 23.79
N VAL A 354 -12.06 31.41 22.61
CA VAL A 354 -12.34 30.73 21.34
C VAL A 354 -11.30 29.65 21.07
N ALA A 355 -10.01 29.96 21.18
CA ALA A 355 -8.91 29.02 20.98
C ALA A 355 -9.02 27.81 21.92
N ASN A 356 -9.30 28.02 23.21
CA ASN A 356 -9.40 26.92 24.18
C ASN A 356 -10.55 25.96 23.85
N PHE A 357 -11.75 26.47 23.54
CA PHE A 357 -12.88 25.63 23.16
C PHE A 357 -12.66 24.97 21.79
N SER A 358 -12.09 25.69 20.82
CA SER A 358 -11.76 25.13 19.52
C SER A 358 -10.66 24.06 19.61
N CYS A 359 -9.75 24.14 20.56
CA CYS A 359 -8.74 23.09 20.73
C CYS A 359 -9.27 21.86 21.46
N LEU A 360 -10.41 21.94 22.16
CA LEU A 360 -10.96 20.81 22.90
C LEU A 360 -11.43 19.67 21.98
N TRP A 361 -12.13 19.99 20.88
CA TRP A 361 -12.56 18.99 19.90
C TRP A 361 -11.39 18.49 19.03
N LEU A 362 -10.39 19.33 18.74
CA LEU A 362 -9.15 18.89 18.09
C LEU A 362 -8.34 17.93 18.96
N TRP A 363 -8.31 18.15 20.28
CA TRP A 363 -7.73 17.20 21.23
C TRP A 363 -8.48 15.86 21.23
N GLY A 364 -9.82 15.91 21.18
CA GLY A 364 -10.66 14.72 20.98
C GLY A 364 -10.33 13.97 19.68
N LEU A 365 -10.09 14.67 18.58
CA LEU A 365 -9.68 14.07 17.30
C LEU A 365 -8.31 13.37 17.39
N ALA A 366 -7.35 13.96 18.12
CA ALA A 366 -6.05 13.34 18.36
C ALA A 366 -6.19 12.03 19.15
N ILE A 367 -7.02 12.03 20.21
CA ILE A 367 -7.33 10.85 21.01
C ILE A 367 -8.01 9.76 20.15
N PHE A 368 -8.95 10.15 19.29
CA PHE A 368 -9.61 9.22 18.38
C PHE A 368 -8.60 8.49 17.50
N PHE A 369 -7.71 9.22 16.80
CA PHE A 369 -6.68 8.59 15.97
C PHE A 369 -5.68 7.77 16.79
N PHE A 370 -5.38 8.17 18.03
CA PHE A 370 -4.53 7.39 18.92
C PHE A 370 -5.14 6.01 19.23
N PHE A 371 -6.44 5.95 19.53
CA PHE A 371 -7.13 4.68 19.75
C PHE A 371 -7.18 3.84 18.48
N ILE A 372 -7.55 4.42 17.34
CA ILE A 372 -7.58 3.69 16.05
C ILE A 372 -6.20 3.11 15.72
N ALA A 373 -5.13 3.91 15.85
CA ALA A 373 -3.77 3.45 15.61
C ALA A 373 -3.36 2.35 16.61
N SER A 374 -3.67 2.50 17.90
CA SER A 374 -3.33 1.51 18.94
C SER A 374 -4.04 0.17 18.71
N PHE A 375 -5.36 0.18 18.50
CA PHE A 375 -6.14 -1.03 18.27
C PHE A 375 -5.83 -1.71 16.94
N ALA A 376 -5.42 -0.96 15.91
CA ALA A 376 -4.97 -1.54 14.65
C ALA A 376 -3.72 -2.43 14.79
N HIS A 377 -2.93 -2.25 15.85
CA HIS A 377 -1.77 -3.09 16.14
C HIS A 377 -2.10 -4.33 16.96
N TRP A 378 -3.31 -4.45 17.53
CA TRP A 378 -3.69 -5.60 18.38
C TRP A 378 -3.51 -6.94 17.65
N SER A 379 -3.92 -7.04 16.38
CA SER A 379 -3.72 -8.25 15.56
C SER A 379 -2.28 -8.51 15.13
N ALA A 380 -1.41 -7.49 15.20
CA ALA A 380 0.01 -7.57 14.86
C ALA A 380 0.92 -7.83 16.07
N ILE A 381 0.35 -7.99 17.28
CA ILE A 381 1.10 -8.38 18.48
C ILE A 381 1.47 -9.88 18.36
N GLY A 382 2.74 -10.16 18.11
CA GLY A 382 3.28 -11.53 18.09
C GLY A 382 4.71 -11.60 17.55
N PRO A 383 5.49 -12.65 17.92
CA PRO A 383 6.84 -12.86 17.38
C PRO A 383 6.81 -13.00 15.85
N GLY A 384 7.69 -12.27 15.16
CA GLY A 384 7.90 -12.43 13.71
C GLY A 384 6.87 -11.76 12.79
N ARG A 385 5.84 -11.08 13.32
CA ARG A 385 4.76 -10.47 12.51
C ARG A 385 5.12 -9.13 11.89
N MET A 386 5.96 -8.32 12.55
CA MET A 386 6.39 -7.02 12.04
C MET A 386 7.91 -6.95 11.85
N VAL A 387 8.33 -6.52 10.66
CA VAL A 387 9.72 -6.18 10.35
C VAL A 387 9.97 -4.72 10.71
N PHE A 388 11.11 -4.43 11.32
CA PHE A 388 11.48 -3.07 11.68
C PHE A 388 11.65 -2.19 10.44
N SER A 389 11.11 -0.99 10.51
CA SER A 389 11.33 0.10 9.55
C SER A 389 11.47 1.41 10.29
N MET A 390 12.03 2.45 9.67
CA MET A 390 12.19 3.75 10.30
C MET A 390 10.83 4.42 10.64
N ALA A 391 9.74 3.94 10.03
CA ALA A 391 8.38 4.34 10.36
C ALA A 391 7.97 3.99 11.81
N TRP A 392 8.66 3.07 12.50
CA TRP A 392 8.39 2.72 13.90
C TRP A 392 8.54 3.91 14.86
N PHE A 393 9.35 4.92 14.53
CA PHE A 393 9.42 6.14 15.33
C PHE A 393 8.10 6.94 15.36
N SER A 394 7.13 6.60 14.51
CA SER A 394 5.76 7.09 14.59
C SER A 394 5.04 6.63 15.87
N PHE A 395 5.47 5.53 16.52
CA PHE A 395 4.95 5.17 17.85
C PHE A 395 5.31 6.21 18.93
N VAL A 396 6.31 7.06 18.68
CA VAL A 396 6.82 8.02 19.65
C VAL A 396 6.43 9.44 19.24
N PHE A 397 6.88 9.90 18.07
CA PHE A 397 6.88 11.34 17.77
C PHE A 397 5.47 11.99 17.76
N PRO A 398 4.47 11.51 17.01
CA PRO A 398 3.10 12.02 17.09
C PRO A 398 2.50 11.95 18.50
N ASN A 399 2.86 10.93 19.28
CA ASN A 399 2.37 10.79 20.66
C ASN A 399 3.00 11.81 21.61
N THR A 400 4.21 12.32 21.31
CA THR A 400 4.77 13.47 22.04
C THR A 400 3.85 14.69 21.90
N ALA A 401 3.32 14.94 20.69
CA ALA A 401 2.38 16.01 20.44
C ALA A 401 1.10 15.82 21.27
N LEU A 402 0.54 14.60 21.28
CA LEU A 402 -0.68 14.27 22.04
C LEU A 402 -0.51 14.56 23.54
N ILE A 403 0.64 14.20 24.12
CA ILE A 403 0.91 14.49 25.53
C ILE A 403 1.04 15.99 25.77
N THR A 404 1.79 16.73 24.94
CA THR A 404 1.90 18.19 25.10
C THR A 404 0.56 18.91 24.91
N ALA A 405 -0.29 18.44 23.98
CA ALA A 405 -1.65 18.92 23.81
C ALA A 405 -2.50 18.66 25.06
N THR A 406 -2.35 17.47 25.68
CA THR A 406 -3.04 17.10 26.91
C THR A 406 -2.64 18.01 28.07
N PHE A 407 -1.34 18.35 28.20
CA PHE A 407 -0.88 19.35 29.17
C PHE A 407 -1.42 20.75 28.86
N ALA A 408 -1.44 21.17 27.59
CA ALA A 408 -1.97 22.46 27.18
C ALA A 408 -3.46 22.60 27.56
N ILE A 409 -4.28 21.59 27.26
CA ILE A 409 -5.71 21.55 27.65
C ILE A 409 -5.86 21.51 29.17
N GLY A 410 -5.09 20.66 29.87
CA GLY A 410 -5.11 20.56 31.33
C GLY A 410 -4.84 21.91 32.00
N LYS A 411 -3.89 22.68 31.48
CA LYS A 411 -3.57 24.03 31.96
C LYS A 411 -4.64 25.05 31.56
N ALA A 412 -5.11 25.02 30.31
CA ALA A 412 -6.11 25.98 29.79
C ALA A 412 -7.44 25.92 30.54
N PHE A 413 -7.89 24.70 30.90
CA PHE A 413 -9.13 24.47 31.63
C PHE A 413 -8.93 24.34 33.14
N SER A 414 -7.71 24.55 33.65
CA SER A 414 -7.35 24.37 35.07
C SER A 414 -7.75 23.00 35.62
N CYS A 415 -7.67 21.96 34.79
CA CYS A 415 -8.08 20.59 35.14
C CYS A 415 -6.87 19.75 35.58
N LYS A 416 -6.79 19.49 36.89
CA LYS A 416 -5.73 18.66 37.48
C LYS A 416 -5.77 17.22 36.97
N ALA A 417 -6.97 16.65 36.77
CA ALA A 417 -7.13 15.27 36.30
C ALA A 417 -6.50 15.06 34.91
N ILE A 418 -6.78 15.95 33.96
CA ILE A 418 -6.18 15.90 32.60
C ILE A 418 -4.65 16.03 32.69
N SER A 419 -4.15 16.89 33.57
CA SER A 419 -2.71 17.06 33.79
C SER A 419 -2.04 15.80 34.35
N ILE A 420 -2.72 15.06 35.24
CA ILE A 420 -2.26 13.78 35.78
C ILE A 420 -2.25 12.70 34.69
N ILE A 421 -3.30 12.64 33.86
CA ILE A 421 -3.37 11.73 32.70
C ILE A 421 -2.17 12.00 31.77
N GLY A 422 -1.90 13.27 31.45
CA GLY A 422 -0.73 13.64 30.66
C GLY A 422 0.58 13.11 31.26
N CYS A 423 0.75 13.19 32.58
CA CYS A 423 1.93 12.64 33.26
C CYS A 423 1.99 11.11 33.17
N ALA A 424 0.86 10.43 33.34
CA ALA A 424 0.77 8.98 33.20
C ALA A 424 1.15 8.51 31.79
N MET A 425 0.83 9.29 30.75
CA MET A 425 1.18 9.00 29.36
C MET A 425 2.69 9.14 29.06
N VAL A 426 3.45 9.91 29.85
CA VAL A 426 4.89 10.11 29.64
C VAL A 426 5.67 8.80 29.82
N PHE A 427 5.31 8.00 30.82
CA PHE A 427 5.99 6.73 31.13
C PHE A 427 5.96 5.72 29.97
N PRO A 428 4.80 5.31 29.41
CA PRO A 428 4.76 4.41 28.28
C PRO A 428 5.40 5.01 27.03
N LEU A 429 5.36 6.33 26.85
CA LEU A 429 6.05 7.00 25.74
C LEU A 429 7.57 6.83 25.81
N ILE A 430 8.18 7.04 26.98
CA ILE A 430 9.63 6.84 27.18
C ILE A 430 10.01 5.36 26.99
N LEU A 431 9.21 4.44 27.54
CA LEU A 431 9.43 3.00 27.32
C LEU A 431 9.34 2.62 25.83
N MET A 432 8.37 3.19 25.11
CA MET A 432 8.23 3.00 23.66
C MET A 432 9.44 3.54 22.90
N TYR A 433 9.96 4.72 23.28
CA TYR A 433 11.18 5.26 22.68
C TYR A 433 12.39 4.33 22.87
N ILE A 434 12.61 3.85 24.10
CA ILE A 434 13.71 2.92 24.39
C ILE A 434 13.55 1.62 23.59
N PHE A 435 12.32 1.09 23.53
CA PHE A 435 12.01 -0.12 22.76
C PHE A 435 12.27 0.06 21.26
N VAL A 436 11.76 1.13 20.64
CA VAL A 436 11.96 1.41 19.21
C VAL A 436 13.44 1.64 18.90
N PHE A 437 14.16 2.37 19.76
CA PHE A 437 15.59 2.60 19.61
C PHE A 437 16.39 1.29 19.70
N TYR A 438 16.09 0.44 20.68
CA TYR A 438 16.70 -0.89 20.79
C TYR A 438 16.43 -1.74 19.54
N MET A 439 15.19 -1.76 19.05
CA MET A 439 14.82 -2.49 17.84
C MET A 439 15.50 -1.94 16.59
N MET A 440 15.74 -0.64 16.49
CA MET A 440 16.54 -0.03 15.44
C MET A 440 17.99 -0.56 15.45
N VAL A 441 18.65 -0.54 16.62
CA VAL A 441 20.01 -1.07 16.76
C VAL A 441 20.05 -2.55 16.41
N ARG A 442 19.08 -3.33 16.90
CA ARG A 442 18.94 -4.76 16.55
C ARG A 442 18.76 -4.94 15.04
N ALA A 443 17.95 -4.12 14.38
CA ALA A 443 17.70 -4.19 12.94
C ALA A 443 18.96 -3.88 12.12
N ILE A 444 19.82 -2.95 12.56
CA ILE A 444 21.14 -2.69 11.95
C ILE A 444 22.06 -3.91 12.09
N VAL A 445 22.08 -4.54 13.26
CA VAL A 445 22.90 -5.74 13.53
C VAL A 445 22.42 -6.93 12.69
N HIS A 446 21.09 -7.14 12.62
CA HIS A 446 20.46 -8.23 11.87
C HIS A 446 20.27 -7.92 10.37
N ARG A 447 20.84 -6.81 9.86
CA ARG A 447 20.85 -6.44 8.44
C ARG A 447 19.43 -6.25 7.85
N GLN A 448 18.48 -5.82 8.68
CA GLN A 448 17.11 -5.51 8.28
C GLN A 448 16.96 -4.09 7.72
N ILE A 449 17.89 -3.19 8.08
CA ILE A 449 18.05 -1.84 7.54
C ILE A 449 19.53 -1.59 7.23
N LEU A 450 19.85 -0.57 6.43
CA LEU A 450 21.21 -0.30 5.92
C LEU A 450 21.78 -1.46 5.08
N TRP A 451 20.92 -2.10 4.28
CA TRP A 451 21.26 -3.28 3.49
C TRP A 451 20.53 -3.24 2.14
N PRO A 452 21.11 -3.76 1.04
CA PRO A 452 20.45 -3.78 -0.27
C PRO A 452 19.07 -4.44 -0.23
N GLN A 453 18.12 -3.86 -0.97
CA GLN A 453 16.73 -4.32 -1.10
C GLN A 453 15.94 -4.37 0.22
N LYS A 454 16.40 -3.66 1.25
CA LYS A 454 15.74 -3.52 2.55
C LYS A 454 15.53 -2.04 2.87
N GLY A 455 14.62 -1.74 3.80
CA GLY A 455 14.34 -0.37 4.22
C GLY A 455 13.54 0.46 3.21
N GLU A 456 13.61 1.78 3.36
CA GLU A 456 12.85 2.76 2.58
C GLU A 456 13.43 3.02 1.18
N ASP A 457 14.67 2.61 0.92
CA ASP A 457 15.39 2.69 -0.37
C ASP A 457 15.46 1.35 -1.11
N LYS A 458 14.64 0.37 -0.70
CA LYS A 458 14.67 -1.01 -1.22
C LYS A 458 14.65 -1.13 -2.76
N ASP A 459 14.03 -0.17 -3.46
CA ASP A 459 13.91 -0.16 -4.92
C ASP A 459 14.82 0.92 -5.57
N GLU A 460 15.65 1.62 -4.77
CA GLU A 460 16.53 2.68 -5.27
C GLU A 460 17.80 2.16 -5.93
N GLY A 461 18.11 2.76 -7.09
CA GLY A 461 19.37 2.52 -7.78
C GLY A 461 19.31 1.41 -8.81
N GLY A 462 18.12 1.11 -9.35
CA GLY A 462 17.97 0.23 -10.49
C GLY A 462 18.67 -1.10 -10.27
N PHE A 463 18.62 -1.62 -9.04
CA PHE A 463 18.84 -3.04 -8.86
C PHE A 463 17.85 -3.66 -9.82
N GLU A 464 18.36 -4.25 -10.90
CA GLU A 464 17.61 -5.26 -11.59
C GLU A 464 17.06 -6.10 -10.45
N VAL A 465 15.74 -6.06 -10.24
CA VAL A 465 15.05 -7.19 -9.62
C VAL A 465 15.75 -8.33 -10.30
N ASN A 466 16.60 -9.09 -9.58
CA ASN A 466 17.35 -10.17 -10.18
C ASN A 466 16.26 -10.87 -10.96
N ARG A 467 16.27 -10.70 -12.28
CA ARG A 467 15.48 -11.53 -13.12
C ARG A 467 16.28 -12.77 -12.92
N ILE A 468 15.86 -13.55 -11.93
CA ILE A 468 15.75 -14.97 -12.10
C ILE A 468 14.87 -15.05 -13.35
N LYS A 469 15.49 -14.83 -14.52
CA LYS A 469 15.24 -15.71 -15.63
C LYS A 469 15.47 -17.05 -14.96
N PRO A 470 14.44 -17.87 -14.78
CA PRO A 470 14.72 -19.24 -14.42
C PRO A 470 15.79 -19.68 -15.41
N GLU A 471 17.01 -19.92 -14.94
CA GLU A 471 17.95 -20.77 -15.63
C GLU A 471 17.40 -22.19 -15.45
N SER A 472 16.18 -22.40 -15.95
CA SER A 472 15.75 -23.70 -16.43
C SER A 472 16.19 -23.70 -17.89
N PRO A 473 17.21 -24.47 -18.24
CA PRO A 473 17.54 -24.72 -19.64
C PRO A 473 16.35 -25.49 -20.26
N GLY A 474 15.36 -24.78 -20.80
CA GLY A 474 14.06 -25.34 -21.24
C GLY A 474 13.13 -25.64 -20.05
N GLU A 475 11.81 -25.51 -20.08
CA GLU A 475 10.84 -25.22 -21.12
C GLU A 475 10.12 -23.87 -20.91
N ILE A 476 9.92 -23.12 -22.00
CA ILE A 476 8.82 -22.14 -22.04
C ILE A 476 7.55 -22.95 -22.28
N THR A 477 6.58 -22.89 -21.35
CA THR A 477 5.28 -23.58 -21.49
C THR A 477 4.66 -23.34 -22.89
N PRO A 478 4.03 -24.36 -23.52
CA PRO A 478 3.49 -24.25 -24.88
C PRO A 478 2.60 -23.02 -25.10
N VAL A 479 1.78 -22.65 -24.11
CA VAL A 479 0.89 -21.48 -24.17
C VAL A 479 1.68 -20.17 -24.35
N HIS A 480 2.83 -20.01 -23.71
CA HIS A 480 3.65 -18.82 -23.87
C HIS A 480 4.21 -18.69 -25.30
N LYS A 481 4.63 -19.80 -25.91
CA LYS A 481 5.11 -19.82 -27.31
C LYS A 481 3.97 -19.54 -28.30
N LEU A 482 2.77 -20.08 -28.05
CA LEU A 482 1.59 -19.82 -28.88
C LEU A 482 1.17 -18.35 -28.83
N CYS A 483 1.12 -17.75 -27.64
CA CYS A 483 0.89 -16.31 -27.49
C CYS A 483 1.99 -15.47 -28.15
N GLN A 484 3.26 -15.89 -28.06
CA GLN A 484 4.38 -15.21 -28.71
C GLN A 484 4.24 -15.23 -30.24
N ALA A 485 3.96 -16.39 -30.84
CA ALA A 485 3.81 -16.55 -32.28
C ALA A 485 2.61 -15.77 -32.84
N SER A 486 1.56 -15.60 -32.03
CA SER A 486 0.36 -14.84 -32.42
C SER A 486 0.48 -13.33 -32.24
N ALA A 487 1.45 -12.85 -31.45
CA ALA A 487 1.54 -11.43 -31.07
C ALA A 487 1.81 -10.51 -32.26
N ASP A 488 2.74 -10.87 -33.15
CA ASP A 488 3.09 -10.05 -34.32
C ASP A 488 1.89 -9.89 -35.25
N LYS A 489 1.18 -10.98 -35.54
CA LYS A 489 -0.04 -10.95 -36.34
C LYS A 489 -1.08 -10.01 -35.70
N ILE A 490 -1.33 -10.13 -34.40
CA ILE A 490 -2.29 -9.29 -33.67
C ILE A 490 -1.89 -7.80 -33.73
N LEU A 491 -0.59 -7.48 -33.61
CA LEU A 491 -0.11 -6.10 -33.74
C LEU A 491 -0.27 -5.55 -35.15
N ASP A 492 -0.02 -6.36 -36.16
CA ASP A 492 -0.04 -5.91 -37.55
C ASP A 492 -1.47 -5.79 -38.07
N THR A 493 -2.37 -6.66 -37.64
CA THR A 493 -3.75 -6.70 -38.14
C THR A 493 -4.76 -6.00 -37.23
N PHE A 494 -4.63 -6.10 -35.91
CA PHE A 494 -5.71 -5.69 -34.98
C PHE A 494 -5.41 -4.37 -34.27
N GLN A 495 -4.13 -4.08 -33.99
CA GLN A 495 -3.69 -2.88 -33.25
C GLN A 495 -4.58 -2.58 -32.03
N PRO A 496 -4.65 -3.50 -31.06
CA PRO A 496 -5.60 -3.40 -29.95
C PRO A 496 -5.27 -2.24 -29.03
N ASN A 497 -6.29 -1.45 -28.67
CA ASN A 497 -6.17 -0.38 -27.69
C ASN A 497 -6.52 -0.85 -26.27
N LEU A 498 -7.26 -1.95 -26.16
CA LEU A 498 -7.71 -2.55 -24.90
C LEU A 498 -7.94 -4.04 -25.09
N MET A 499 -7.63 -4.82 -24.05
CA MET A 499 -7.88 -6.26 -24.00
C MET A 499 -8.98 -6.58 -22.99
N ILE A 500 -9.88 -7.49 -23.33
CA ILE A 500 -10.90 -8.03 -22.42
C ILE A 500 -10.60 -9.52 -22.24
N ALA A 501 -10.21 -9.91 -21.03
CA ALA A 501 -10.06 -11.32 -20.66
C ALA A 501 -11.42 -11.89 -20.22
N ILE A 502 -11.82 -13.01 -20.80
CA ILE A 502 -12.97 -13.77 -20.32
C ILE A 502 -12.53 -14.56 -19.07
N GLY A 503 -13.33 -14.49 -18.01
CA GLY A 503 -13.06 -15.11 -16.72
C GLY A 503 -13.14 -16.62 -16.78
N GLY A 504 -12.19 -17.31 -16.13
CA GLY A 504 -11.97 -18.74 -16.30
C GLY A 504 -10.50 -18.98 -16.67
N GLY A 505 -10.19 -19.14 -17.95
CA GLY A 505 -8.81 -19.31 -18.44
C GLY A 505 -8.24 -18.14 -19.23
N GLY A 506 -9.04 -17.19 -19.75
CA GLY A 506 -8.58 -16.05 -20.56
C GLY A 506 -7.60 -15.06 -19.88
N TYR A 507 -7.52 -15.07 -18.55
CA TYR A 507 -6.62 -14.19 -17.77
C TYR A 507 -5.14 -14.39 -18.09
N ILE A 508 -4.70 -15.65 -18.16
CA ILE A 508 -3.29 -15.99 -18.34
C ILE A 508 -2.84 -15.69 -19.77
N PRO A 509 -3.54 -16.14 -20.83
CA PRO A 509 -3.27 -15.75 -22.20
C PRO A 509 -3.24 -14.23 -22.39
N ALA A 510 -4.20 -13.48 -21.82
CA ALA A 510 -4.21 -12.03 -21.91
C ALA A 510 -2.97 -11.38 -21.27
N ARG A 511 -2.54 -11.88 -20.10
CA ARG A 511 -1.37 -11.37 -19.39
C ARG A 511 -0.06 -11.64 -20.13
N ILE A 512 0.05 -12.84 -20.71
CA ILE A 512 1.19 -13.26 -21.52
C ILE A 512 1.25 -12.41 -22.79
N LEU A 513 0.14 -12.38 -23.53
CA LEU A 513 0.04 -11.67 -24.80
C LEU A 513 0.37 -10.19 -24.65
N ARG A 514 -0.12 -9.51 -23.60
CA ARG A 514 0.23 -8.10 -23.32
C ARG A 514 1.75 -7.85 -23.25
N SER A 515 2.52 -8.84 -22.80
CA SER A 515 3.98 -8.70 -22.70
C SER A 515 4.64 -8.70 -24.08
N PHE A 516 4.09 -9.47 -25.03
CA PHE A 516 4.57 -9.53 -26.42
C PHE A 516 4.01 -8.41 -27.30
N LEU A 517 2.80 -7.90 -26.99
CA LEU A 517 2.21 -6.76 -27.69
C LEU A 517 2.84 -5.40 -27.31
N LYS A 518 3.78 -5.36 -26.35
CA LYS A 518 4.37 -4.11 -25.86
C LYS A 518 5.41 -3.57 -26.84
N ARG A 519 5.17 -2.38 -27.39
CA ARG A 519 6.14 -1.64 -28.23
C ARG A 519 7.08 -0.77 -27.38
N PRO A 520 8.35 -0.60 -27.76
CA PRO A 520 9.26 0.34 -27.10
C PRO A 520 8.73 1.78 -27.16
N GLY A 521 8.62 2.44 -26.02
CA GLY A 521 8.15 3.84 -25.92
C GLY A 521 6.63 4.02 -25.79
N GLU A 522 5.84 2.96 -25.93
CA GLU A 522 4.37 3.01 -25.77
C GLU A 522 3.92 2.48 -24.39
N PRO A 523 2.80 2.99 -23.84
CA PRO A 523 2.21 2.43 -22.62
C PRO A 523 1.70 1.00 -22.86
N ASN A 524 1.63 0.20 -21.79
CA ASN A 524 1.06 -1.15 -21.90
C ASN A 524 -0.43 -1.08 -22.27
N ILE A 525 -0.89 -2.01 -23.11
CA ILE A 525 -2.31 -2.16 -23.42
C ILE A 525 -3.07 -2.56 -22.13
N PRO A 526 -4.12 -1.83 -21.71
CA PRO A 526 -4.90 -2.15 -20.53
C PRO A 526 -5.64 -3.48 -20.71
N ILE A 527 -5.78 -4.25 -19.62
CA ILE A 527 -6.59 -5.47 -19.57
C ILE A 527 -7.76 -5.21 -18.64
N GLN A 528 -8.97 -5.45 -19.13
CA GLN A 528 -10.19 -5.55 -18.35
C GLN A 528 -10.64 -7.01 -18.33
N ALA A 529 -11.54 -7.35 -17.41
CA ALA A 529 -12.03 -8.71 -17.26
C ALA A 529 -13.55 -8.77 -17.17
N ILE A 530 -14.13 -9.78 -17.81
CA ILE A 530 -15.56 -10.09 -17.72
C ILE A 530 -15.73 -11.52 -17.20
N GLY A 531 -16.59 -11.71 -16.23
CA GLY A 531 -16.97 -12.99 -15.67
C GLY A 531 -18.37 -13.38 -16.12
N LEU A 532 -18.50 -14.61 -16.61
CA LEU A 532 -19.77 -15.22 -17.01
C LEU A 532 -19.98 -16.46 -16.14
N SER A 533 -21.14 -16.60 -15.48
CA SER A 533 -21.56 -17.86 -14.87
C SER A 533 -23.03 -18.15 -15.17
N LEU A 534 -23.41 -19.42 -15.25
CA LEU A 534 -24.81 -19.84 -15.10
C LEU A 534 -25.07 -20.23 -13.64
N TYR A 535 -26.26 -19.90 -13.13
CA TYR A 535 -26.80 -20.43 -11.87
C TYR A 535 -28.18 -21.02 -12.13
N GLU A 536 -28.47 -22.15 -11.48
CA GLU A 536 -29.80 -22.70 -11.28
C GLU A 536 -30.53 -21.87 -10.20
N ASP A 537 -31.75 -21.43 -10.48
CA ASP A 537 -32.57 -20.68 -9.52
C ASP A 537 -33.18 -21.66 -8.50
N LEU A 538 -32.53 -21.86 -7.36
CA LEU A 538 -33.11 -22.57 -6.22
C LEU A 538 -34.02 -21.63 -5.41
N GLY A 539 -35.12 -21.22 -6.04
CA GLY A 539 -36.19 -20.41 -5.44
C GLY A 539 -37.26 -21.26 -4.76
N ARG A 540 -37.68 -20.84 -3.57
CA ARG A 540 -38.67 -21.51 -2.71
C ARG A 540 -39.99 -21.84 -3.42
N GLY A 541 -40.29 -23.13 -3.46
CA GLY A 541 -41.63 -23.70 -3.40
C GLY A 541 -42.56 -23.36 -4.56
N ASP A 542 -42.44 -24.11 -5.66
CA ASP A 542 -43.55 -24.79 -6.33
C ASP A 542 -42.96 -25.82 -7.31
N ALA A 543 -43.61 -26.97 -7.42
CA ALA A 543 -43.11 -28.15 -8.12
C ALA A 543 -43.34 -28.03 -9.64
N GLU A 544 -42.36 -27.46 -10.35
CA GLU A 544 -42.07 -27.72 -11.76
C GLU A 544 -40.68 -27.13 -12.06
N GLU A 545 -39.65 -28.00 -12.14
CA GLU A 545 -38.29 -27.61 -12.50
C GLU A 545 -38.25 -27.26 -14.00
N VAL A 546 -38.31 -25.96 -14.32
CA VAL A 546 -37.99 -25.45 -15.65
C VAL A 546 -36.50 -25.09 -15.68
N PRO A 547 -35.66 -25.70 -16.53
CA PRO A 547 -34.22 -25.43 -16.60
C PRO A 547 -33.93 -23.96 -16.91
N GLY A 548 -33.16 -23.29 -16.04
CA GLY A 548 -32.79 -21.89 -16.19
C GLY A 548 -31.80 -21.65 -17.34
N THR A 549 -32.24 -21.04 -18.43
CA THR A 549 -31.44 -20.67 -19.62
C THR A 549 -30.65 -19.36 -19.46
N LYS A 550 -30.50 -18.83 -18.23
CA LYS A 550 -30.09 -17.44 -18.01
C LYS A 550 -28.62 -17.32 -17.58
N VAL A 551 -27.76 -16.94 -18.54
CA VAL A 551 -26.38 -16.51 -18.27
C VAL A 551 -26.40 -15.28 -17.36
N THR A 552 -25.75 -15.36 -16.20
CA THR A 552 -25.62 -14.24 -15.26
C THR A 552 -24.21 -13.64 -15.37
N ARG A 553 -24.15 -12.32 -15.54
CA ARG A 553 -22.90 -11.57 -15.58
C ARG A 553 -22.32 -11.48 -14.15
N THR A 554 -21.33 -12.31 -13.79
CA THR A 554 -20.75 -12.33 -12.43
C THR A 554 -19.80 -11.18 -12.18
N GLN A 555 -19.11 -10.75 -13.23
CA GLN A 555 -18.25 -9.59 -13.23
C GLN A 555 -18.41 -8.92 -14.58
N TRP A 556 -18.94 -7.70 -14.61
CA TRP A 556 -19.20 -6.99 -15.86
C TRP A 556 -18.69 -5.56 -15.79
N LEU A 557 -18.43 -4.98 -16.95
CA LEU A 557 -18.06 -3.57 -17.07
C LEU A 557 -19.27 -2.72 -16.66
N ASP A 558 -19.07 -1.80 -15.72
CA ASP A 558 -20.15 -0.94 -15.23
C ASP A 558 -20.60 0.04 -16.34
N LEU A 559 -21.91 0.08 -16.58
CA LEU A 559 -22.53 1.00 -17.55
C LEU A 559 -22.55 2.44 -17.04
N SER A 560 -22.39 2.65 -15.73
CA SER A 560 -22.40 3.97 -15.12
C SER A 560 -21.00 4.59 -15.07
N SER A 561 -20.63 5.25 -16.17
CA SER A 561 -19.57 6.28 -16.29
C SER A 561 -18.08 5.83 -16.26
N LEU A 562 -17.31 6.36 -17.23
CA LEU A 562 -15.86 6.21 -17.50
C LEU A 562 -15.35 4.89 -18.14
N GLU A 563 -15.82 3.70 -17.73
CA GLU A 563 -15.28 2.44 -18.30
C GLU A 563 -15.83 2.10 -19.69
N MET A 564 -17.13 2.29 -19.93
CA MET A 564 -17.74 2.01 -21.24
C MET A 564 -17.39 3.07 -22.29
N ALA A 565 -17.19 4.33 -21.88
CA ALA A 565 -16.68 5.41 -22.74
C ALA A 565 -15.27 5.10 -23.30
N ASN A 566 -14.52 4.23 -22.60
CA ASN A 566 -13.21 3.77 -23.02
C ASN A 566 -13.25 2.66 -24.08
N LEU A 567 -14.40 2.05 -24.38
CA LEU A 567 -14.54 1.09 -25.49
C LEU A 567 -14.91 1.77 -26.80
N ILE A 568 -15.69 2.86 -26.75
CA ILE A 568 -16.21 3.57 -27.94
C ILE A 568 -15.06 4.07 -28.83
N GLY A 569 -15.11 3.70 -30.10
CA GLY A 569 -14.16 4.15 -31.12
C GLY A 569 -12.80 3.44 -31.08
N LYS A 570 -12.66 2.35 -30.33
CA LYS A 570 -11.40 1.62 -30.14
C LYS A 570 -11.43 0.20 -30.72
N ASN A 571 -10.23 -0.35 -30.88
CA ASN A 571 -10.00 -1.75 -31.23
C ASN A 571 -9.88 -2.58 -29.95
N ILE A 572 -10.85 -3.47 -29.72
CA ILE A 572 -10.99 -4.25 -28.49
C ILE A 572 -10.67 -5.72 -28.79
N LEU A 573 -9.66 -6.25 -28.12
CA LEU A 573 -9.25 -7.65 -28.24
C LEU A 573 -9.83 -8.49 -27.10
N ILE A 574 -10.78 -9.35 -27.42
CA ILE A 574 -11.36 -10.34 -26.52
C ILE A 574 -10.43 -11.55 -26.49
N VAL A 575 -10.03 -11.99 -25.32
CA VAL A 575 -9.05 -13.06 -25.11
C VAL A 575 -9.65 -14.17 -24.25
N ASP A 576 -9.55 -15.39 -24.75
CA ASP A 576 -9.97 -16.61 -24.06
C ASP A 576 -8.94 -17.74 -24.26
N GLU A 577 -9.00 -18.81 -23.46
CA GLU A 577 -8.10 -19.94 -23.63
C GLU A 577 -8.51 -20.86 -24.80
N VAL A 578 -9.81 -21.11 -24.97
CA VAL A 578 -10.30 -22.11 -25.93
C VAL A 578 -11.60 -21.69 -26.64
N ASP A 579 -11.63 -21.80 -27.98
CA ASP A 579 -12.89 -21.83 -28.74
C ASP A 579 -13.35 -23.28 -28.87
N ASP A 580 -14.18 -23.74 -27.93
CA ASP A 580 -14.77 -25.09 -27.95
C ASP A 580 -15.98 -25.13 -28.89
N THR A 581 -17.13 -24.64 -28.43
CA THR A 581 -18.39 -24.61 -29.22
C THR A 581 -18.85 -23.22 -29.59
N ARG A 582 -18.01 -22.21 -29.32
CA ARG A 582 -18.19 -20.79 -29.67
C ARG A 582 -19.33 -20.06 -28.96
N THR A 583 -20.07 -20.71 -28.08
CA THR A 583 -21.21 -20.13 -27.36
C THR A 583 -20.77 -19.00 -26.41
N THR A 584 -19.68 -19.20 -25.65
CA THR A 584 -19.10 -18.18 -24.75
C THR A 584 -18.63 -16.95 -25.52
N LEU A 585 -17.93 -17.16 -26.64
CA LEU A 585 -17.41 -16.08 -27.47
C LEU A 585 -18.53 -15.29 -28.15
N GLU A 586 -19.54 -15.98 -28.71
CA GLU A 586 -20.74 -15.32 -29.26
C GLU A 586 -21.42 -14.46 -28.20
N TYR A 587 -21.66 -15.01 -27.01
CA TYR A 587 -22.32 -14.27 -25.94
C TYR A 587 -21.52 -13.03 -25.54
N ALA A 588 -20.21 -13.18 -25.31
CA ALA A 588 -19.34 -12.08 -24.93
C ALA A 588 -19.34 -10.97 -26.00
N VAL A 589 -19.17 -11.33 -27.27
CA VAL A 589 -19.17 -10.37 -28.39
C VAL A 589 -20.51 -9.65 -28.49
N ARG A 590 -21.62 -10.40 -28.45
CA ARG A 590 -22.98 -9.84 -28.60
C ARG A 590 -23.32 -8.87 -27.47
N GLU A 591 -23.04 -9.22 -26.22
CA GLU A 591 -23.35 -8.37 -25.08
C GLU A 591 -22.45 -7.12 -25.05
N LEU A 592 -21.16 -7.24 -25.39
CA LEU A 592 -20.27 -6.09 -25.46
C LEU A 592 -20.65 -5.13 -26.61
N GLN A 593 -21.06 -5.65 -27.77
CA GLN A 593 -21.58 -4.83 -28.86
C GLN A 593 -22.82 -4.04 -28.43
N LYS A 594 -23.78 -4.73 -27.80
CA LYS A 594 -25.00 -4.12 -27.27
C LYS A 594 -24.71 -3.02 -26.25
N ASP A 595 -23.78 -3.27 -25.32
CA ASP A 595 -23.43 -2.30 -24.29
C ASP A 595 -22.71 -1.07 -24.88
N VAL A 596 -21.87 -1.26 -25.91
CA VAL A 596 -21.26 -0.17 -26.67
C VAL A 596 -22.30 0.67 -27.42
N GLU A 597 -23.29 0.04 -28.07
CA GLU A 597 -24.37 0.75 -28.76
C GLU A 597 -25.21 1.60 -27.79
N ILE A 598 -25.52 1.05 -26.60
CA ILE A 598 -26.23 1.78 -25.55
C ILE A 598 -25.40 2.98 -25.09
N ALA A 599 -24.09 2.78 -24.86
CA ALA A 599 -23.20 3.84 -24.42
C ALA A 599 -22.99 4.93 -25.49
N GLN A 600 -22.92 4.56 -26.77
CA GLN A 600 -22.86 5.50 -27.90
C GLN A 600 -24.09 6.41 -27.94
N LYS A 601 -25.29 5.84 -27.78
CA LYS A 601 -26.54 6.60 -27.72
C LYS A 601 -26.59 7.54 -26.52
N GLN A 602 -26.21 7.06 -25.33
CA GLN A 602 -26.22 7.86 -24.11
C GLN A 602 -25.22 9.03 -24.13
N LEU A 603 -24.06 8.83 -24.77
CA LEU A 603 -22.98 9.82 -24.83
C LEU A 603 -22.97 10.66 -26.11
N GLY A 604 -23.91 10.44 -27.04
CA GLY A 604 -23.97 11.16 -28.32
C GLY A 604 -22.79 10.88 -29.26
N ARG A 605 -22.18 9.69 -29.20
CA ARG A 605 -20.98 9.27 -29.97
C ARG A 605 -21.28 8.21 -31.03
N GLU A 606 -22.48 8.23 -31.61
CA GLU A 606 -22.96 7.21 -32.57
C GLU A 606 -22.13 7.13 -33.87
N GLY A 607 -21.33 8.15 -34.19
CA GLY A 607 -20.44 8.16 -35.36
C GLY A 607 -19.12 7.38 -35.19
N GLU A 608 -18.81 6.89 -33.99
CA GLU A 608 -17.51 6.27 -33.69
C GLU A 608 -17.58 4.74 -33.72
N LYS A 609 -16.97 4.10 -34.72
CA LYS A 609 -17.01 2.64 -34.85
C LYS A 609 -16.04 1.95 -33.87
N THR A 610 -16.57 1.10 -33.01
CA THR A 610 -15.79 0.19 -32.16
C THR A 610 -15.61 -1.15 -32.87
N ASN A 611 -14.37 -1.66 -32.92
CA ASN A 611 -14.07 -2.94 -33.57
C ASN A 611 -13.73 -3.99 -32.52
N PHE A 612 -14.46 -5.10 -32.53
CA PHE A 612 -14.15 -6.27 -31.70
C PHE A 612 -13.34 -7.29 -32.50
N PHE A 613 -12.32 -7.83 -31.83
CA PHE A 613 -11.45 -8.90 -32.29
C PHE A 613 -11.46 -10.02 -31.26
N VAL A 614 -11.34 -11.26 -31.71
CA VAL A 614 -11.31 -12.43 -30.83
C VAL A 614 -9.98 -13.16 -31.01
N TYR A 615 -9.32 -13.43 -29.88
CA TYR A 615 -8.14 -14.27 -29.81
C TYR A 615 -8.36 -15.44 -28.85
N VAL A 616 -8.08 -16.65 -29.33
CA VAL A 616 -8.03 -17.86 -28.51
C VAL A 616 -6.69 -18.58 -28.65
N VAL A 617 -6.25 -19.26 -27.59
CA VAL A 617 -5.03 -20.07 -27.67
C VAL A 617 -5.31 -21.30 -28.53
N HIS A 618 -6.38 -22.04 -28.23
CA HIS A 618 -6.77 -23.24 -28.96
C HIS A 618 -8.17 -23.09 -29.58
N ASN A 619 -8.34 -23.51 -30.83
CA ASN A 619 -9.65 -23.70 -31.43
C ASN A 619 -9.89 -25.20 -31.64
N LYS A 620 -10.98 -25.75 -31.12
CA LYS A 620 -11.33 -27.16 -31.37
C LYS A 620 -11.94 -27.34 -32.76
N ASP A 621 -11.46 -28.30 -33.52
CA ASP A 621 -12.01 -28.69 -34.81
C ASP A 621 -13.24 -29.58 -34.60
N LYS A 622 -14.38 -28.92 -34.36
CA LYS A 622 -15.68 -29.54 -34.14
C LYS A 622 -16.80 -28.63 -34.63
N PRO A 623 -18.01 -29.17 -34.86
CA PRO A 623 -19.18 -28.35 -35.17
C PRO A 623 -19.43 -27.29 -34.10
N LYS A 624 -19.53 -26.02 -34.53
CA LYS A 624 -19.69 -24.86 -33.63
C LYS A 624 -21.18 -24.59 -33.44
N LYS A 625 -21.63 -24.58 -32.18
CA LYS A 625 -23.03 -24.29 -31.82
C LYS A 625 -23.30 -22.77 -31.82
N GLY A 626 -22.32 -21.98 -31.41
CA GLY A 626 -22.39 -20.52 -31.44
C GLY A 626 -21.94 -19.92 -32.77
N VAL A 627 -22.47 -18.74 -33.09
CA VAL A 627 -22.21 -18.02 -34.34
C VAL A 627 -21.60 -16.65 -34.04
N LEU A 628 -20.35 -16.45 -34.46
CA LEU A 628 -19.73 -15.12 -34.46
C LEU A 628 -20.16 -14.35 -35.73
N PRO A 629 -20.16 -13.00 -35.70
CA PRO A 629 -20.51 -12.20 -36.87
C PRO A 629 -19.72 -12.58 -38.13
N GLU A 630 -20.41 -12.74 -39.26
CA GLU A 630 -19.80 -13.20 -40.52
C GLU A 630 -18.71 -12.24 -41.02
N ASP A 631 -18.91 -10.94 -40.80
CA ASP A 631 -17.93 -9.90 -41.09
C ASP A 631 -16.67 -10.05 -40.23
N MET A 632 -16.77 -10.50 -38.97
CA MET A 632 -15.63 -10.76 -38.10
C MET A 632 -14.78 -11.92 -38.61
N MET A 633 -15.42 -13.00 -39.06
CA MET A 633 -14.75 -14.19 -39.58
C MET A 633 -14.04 -13.92 -40.91
N THR A 634 -14.71 -13.19 -41.81
CA THR A 634 -14.19 -12.90 -43.17
C THR A 634 -13.13 -11.79 -43.19
N SER A 635 -13.23 -10.79 -42.30
CA SER A 635 -12.24 -9.69 -42.19
C SER A 635 -11.00 -10.02 -41.37
N GLY A 636 -10.84 -11.30 -40.97
CA GLY A 636 -9.68 -11.76 -40.20
C GLY A 636 -9.67 -11.30 -38.75
N ARG A 637 -10.79 -10.84 -38.19
CA ARG A 637 -10.89 -10.36 -36.79
C ARG A 637 -11.03 -11.47 -35.75
N TYR A 638 -10.98 -12.72 -36.19
CA TYR A 638 -10.87 -13.89 -35.34
C TYR A 638 -9.51 -14.56 -35.57
N HIS A 639 -8.77 -14.86 -34.50
CA HIS A 639 -7.49 -15.54 -34.56
C HIS A 639 -7.36 -16.61 -33.47
N ALA A 640 -7.02 -17.83 -33.87
CA ALA A 640 -6.62 -18.90 -32.97
C ALA A 640 -5.13 -19.18 -33.18
N SER A 641 -4.36 -19.40 -32.10
CA SER A 641 -2.94 -19.76 -32.26
C SER A 641 -2.78 -21.12 -32.91
N VAL A 642 -3.63 -22.08 -32.54
CA VAL A 642 -3.64 -23.40 -33.13
C VAL A 642 -5.05 -23.98 -33.16
N THR A 643 -5.33 -24.81 -34.17
CA THR A 643 -6.55 -25.63 -34.23
C THR A 643 -6.19 -27.06 -33.83
N THR A 644 -6.93 -27.64 -32.88
CA THR A 644 -6.70 -28.99 -32.34
C THR A 644 -7.92 -29.87 -32.59
N ALA A 645 -7.77 -31.19 -32.49
CA ALA A 645 -8.92 -32.10 -32.47
C ALA A 645 -9.86 -31.82 -31.27
N ASP A 646 -11.06 -32.41 -31.26
CA ASP A 646 -12.00 -32.32 -30.13
C ASP A 646 -11.52 -33.18 -28.95
N VAL A 647 -10.49 -32.71 -28.28
CA VAL A 647 -9.88 -33.34 -27.10
C VAL A 647 -9.97 -32.42 -25.89
N TRP A 648 -9.93 -33.01 -24.71
CA TRP A 648 -9.85 -32.25 -23.48
C TRP A 648 -8.43 -31.69 -23.30
N ILE A 649 -8.32 -30.38 -23.06
CA ILE A 649 -7.05 -29.70 -22.85
C ILE A 649 -6.93 -29.39 -21.36
N CYS A 650 -5.98 -30.04 -20.68
CA CYS A 650 -5.63 -29.70 -19.30
C CYS A 650 -4.66 -28.53 -19.31
N TYR A 651 -5.09 -27.35 -18.86
CA TYR A 651 -4.20 -26.20 -18.77
C TYR A 651 -3.34 -26.22 -17.50
N PRO A 652 -2.11 -25.68 -17.53
CA PRO A 652 -1.19 -25.74 -16.38
C PRO A 652 -1.74 -24.99 -15.16
N TRP A 653 -2.57 -23.97 -15.37
CA TRP A 653 -3.22 -23.23 -14.27
C TRP A 653 -4.41 -23.94 -13.63
N GLU A 654 -4.84 -25.06 -14.22
CA GLU A 654 -5.87 -25.95 -13.64
C GLU A 654 -5.23 -27.18 -12.98
N ALA A 655 -3.90 -27.37 -13.11
CA ALA A 655 -3.17 -28.49 -12.54
C ALA A 655 -2.84 -28.26 -11.06
N LYS A 656 -3.02 -29.30 -10.23
CA LYS A 656 -2.58 -29.31 -8.81
C LYS A 656 -1.10 -29.65 -8.66
N ASP A 657 -0.59 -30.47 -9.57
CA ASP A 657 0.81 -30.90 -9.65
C ASP A 657 1.32 -30.47 -11.02
N ILE A 658 2.17 -29.43 -11.01
CA ILE A 658 2.67 -28.82 -12.24
C ILE A 658 3.77 -29.66 -12.88
N ASP A 659 4.61 -30.32 -12.07
CA ASP A 659 5.73 -31.12 -12.56
C ASP A 659 5.21 -32.35 -13.31
N GLU A 660 4.15 -32.99 -12.79
CA GLU A 660 3.46 -34.08 -13.48
C GLU A 660 2.69 -33.61 -14.72
N HIS A 661 2.12 -32.40 -14.68
CA HIS A 661 1.45 -31.81 -15.85
C HIS A 661 2.43 -31.55 -16.99
N ASP A 662 3.57 -30.93 -16.70
CA ASP A 662 4.60 -30.64 -17.70
C ASP A 662 5.20 -31.93 -18.28
N ARG A 663 5.48 -32.95 -17.45
CA ARG A 663 5.92 -34.27 -17.91
C ARG A 663 4.91 -34.92 -18.86
N LEU A 664 3.62 -34.91 -18.52
CA LEU A 664 2.57 -35.49 -19.36
C LEU A 664 2.35 -34.70 -20.66
N ALA A 665 2.53 -33.38 -20.63
CA ALA A 665 2.44 -32.51 -21.80
C ALA A 665 3.61 -32.73 -22.77
N GLU A 666 4.80 -33.08 -22.27
CA GLU A 666 5.94 -33.50 -23.09
C GLU A 666 5.74 -34.88 -23.71
N GLU A 667 5.17 -35.83 -22.96
CA GLU A 667 4.88 -37.17 -23.45
C GLU A 667 3.72 -37.21 -24.46
N ASN A 668 2.76 -36.28 -24.33
CA ASN A 668 1.55 -36.22 -25.14
C ASN A 668 1.33 -34.79 -25.67
N PRO A 669 2.20 -34.29 -26.57
CA PRO A 669 2.05 -32.95 -27.10
C PRO A 669 0.76 -32.83 -27.90
N LEU A 670 0.03 -31.73 -27.70
CA LEU A 670 -1.19 -31.39 -28.45
C LEU A 670 -0.89 -31.04 -29.92
N VAL A 671 0.38 -30.77 -30.26
CA VAL A 671 0.89 -30.37 -31.58
C VAL A 671 2.30 -30.91 -31.80
#